data_AF-A0A5C6DDP8-F1
#
_entry.id   AF-A0A5C6DDP8-F1
#
_cell.length_a   1.000
_cell.length_b   1.000
_cell.length_c   1.000
_cell.angle_alpha   90.00
_cell.angle_beta   90.00
_cell.angle_gamma   90.00
#
_symmetry.space_group_name_H-M   'P 1'
#
loop_
_entity.id
_entity.type
_entity.pdbx_description
1 polymer ?
#
loop_
_entity_poly.entity_id
_entity_poly.type
_entity_poly.pdbx_seq_one_letter_code
_entity_poly.pdbx_strand_id
1 'polypeptide(L)'
;MIDQSGARLSRRVALQSLAFAGCVGVTGGRLNAAESGFRDYLMGLRKPDGGFGWSDQPGSHLVATHAVVGCCVALQIELTDVEMLAEFVRREHPAAFKPPKQHYREFDLQQIETLQWLGQDVSAFHAKAVRWKAPIPYANQYEKHAYPIFCKQIATLLCRDKLNLSWDDLNEPMRVYVAQRRRPNGSFNNTPSDDGSDGHVVATWWGLQAASLFGQVSELRERLVPWLQACQQNDGGFTWQPNPSMSARSTVTYTRAALRSLQLFNAKPLDQQAAATFLRSLKNPDDGFAERPGWLSNPLSTYHAVDALASLEIAAEADRLRLQRTQTSGATQAVPLPQKLRVFSAQIQSHGTGSPRDAVLLAQRLGIHLWGAKNAKPEWIAAAQRIADQDGVAVQFAVANEDYGTWIEVPGEGTYSHMSDIMAENASAAEGALTRGKVLTWDEYRKKRLQPLEKAGGRLIWQFGENEDLVRLLLDDSLDRGGFAAISTFHFGNPDFTDTEPFLHLYRGQIPFVALQDAHGPQPWWFADMTTGFRTLFLAEEPSWDGWLKALQYNWTIAVRRDARTDNQLIMHSASQSLSDYVIQRQEQWSWWLEGENSRPMSSLVAIGPDDTFETGCPAKGIAIRVRCAWSNTGQGLLKEPLSKLLSLTVDGQVVPTREIRSQSKNGKWNDIHDLYEMPEGVRGQHQAEARVHVLSTGEQIIESIRF
;
A
#
# COMPACT_ATOMS: atom_id res chain seq x y z
N MET A 1 31.49 46.65 25.17
CA MET A 1 31.20 47.30 23.87
C MET A 1 32.10 46.62 22.84
N ILE A 2 31.51 46.26 21.69
CA ILE A 2 32.07 45.48 20.57
C ILE A 2 31.87 43.96 20.71
N ASP A 3 30.87 43.53 19.94
CA ASP A 3 30.31 42.21 19.71
C ASP A 3 31.22 41.36 18.80
N GLN A 4 31.44 40.09 19.15
CA GLN A 4 32.20 39.10 18.37
C GLN A 4 31.28 38.03 17.74
N SER A 5 30.06 38.41 17.32
CA SER A 5 29.10 37.51 16.67
C SER A 5 29.32 37.29 15.15
N GLY A 6 30.29 37.96 14.53
CA GLY A 6 30.38 38.05 13.06
C GLY A 6 31.12 36.94 12.29
N ALA A 7 31.80 35.99 12.93
CA ALA A 7 32.78 35.13 12.22
C ALA A 7 32.42 33.64 12.07
N ARG A 8 31.27 33.17 12.57
CA ARG A 8 30.87 31.74 12.47
C ARG A 8 29.88 31.41 11.34
N LEU A 9 29.29 32.41 10.69
CA LEU A 9 28.24 32.23 9.67
C LEU A 9 28.76 31.90 8.26
N SER A 10 30.04 32.17 7.93
CA SER A 10 30.54 31.98 6.55
C SER A 10 31.04 30.57 6.22
N ARG A 11 31.35 29.72 7.22
CA ARG A 11 31.82 28.33 6.98
C ARG A 11 30.69 27.33 6.71
N ARG A 12 29.48 27.55 7.23
CA ARG A 12 28.33 26.65 7.02
C ARG A 12 27.70 26.79 5.64
N VAL A 13 27.60 28.02 5.13
CA VAL A 13 27.19 28.28 3.74
C VAL A 13 28.27 27.79 2.78
N ALA A 14 29.56 27.96 3.10
CA ALA A 14 30.64 27.42 2.28
C ALA A 14 30.61 25.89 2.20
N LEU A 15 30.30 25.14 3.27
CA LEU A 15 30.24 23.66 3.23
C LEU A 15 28.99 23.09 2.56
N GLN A 16 27.83 23.77 2.65
CA GLN A 16 26.62 23.38 1.92
C GLN A 16 26.70 23.75 0.44
N SER A 17 27.42 24.82 0.09
CA SER A 17 27.73 25.17 -1.31
C SER A 17 28.91 24.36 -1.87
N LEU A 18 29.92 23.97 -1.08
CA LEU A 18 31.07 23.19 -1.57
C LEU A 18 30.75 21.71 -1.84
N ALA A 19 29.67 21.16 -1.28
CA ALA A 19 29.22 19.80 -1.60
C ALA A 19 28.50 19.70 -2.96
N PHE A 20 28.13 20.83 -3.60
CA PHE A 20 27.39 20.83 -4.87
C PHE A 20 27.80 21.92 -5.89
N ALA A 21 28.60 22.93 -5.53
CA ALA A 21 29.02 24.03 -6.42
C ALA A 21 30.39 23.80 -7.10
N GLY A 22 30.92 22.59 -7.07
CA GLY A 22 32.18 22.22 -7.72
C GLY A 22 32.07 21.84 -9.19
N CYS A 23 31.10 22.37 -9.96
CA CYS A 23 30.92 22.03 -11.38
C CYS A 23 30.24 23.17 -12.16
N VAL A 24 30.72 24.42 -12.03
CA VAL A 24 30.39 25.46 -13.01
C VAL A 24 31.61 25.65 -13.91
N GLY A 25 31.55 25.00 -15.08
CA GLY A 25 32.56 25.10 -16.13
C GLY A 25 32.02 24.52 -17.45
N VAL A 26 31.50 25.41 -18.29
CA VAL A 26 30.91 25.16 -19.62
C VAL A 26 31.89 24.42 -20.55
N THR A 27 31.40 23.43 -21.29
CA THR A 27 31.51 23.36 -22.77
C THR A 27 30.58 22.27 -23.31
N GLY A 28 29.74 22.65 -24.28
CA GLY A 28 28.84 21.76 -24.98
C GLY A 28 29.60 20.62 -25.67
N GLY A 29 29.33 19.40 -25.22
CA GLY A 29 29.73 18.16 -25.87
C GLY A 29 28.48 17.34 -26.17
N ARG A 30 28.45 16.70 -27.33
CA ARG A 30 27.39 15.73 -27.67
C ARG A 30 27.27 14.70 -26.55
N LEU A 31 26.08 14.53 -25.99
CA LEU A 31 25.74 13.46 -25.04
C LEU A 31 26.19 12.12 -25.64
N ASN A 32 26.91 11.31 -24.87
CA ASN A 32 27.23 9.97 -25.31
C ASN A 32 25.97 9.07 -25.23
N ALA A 33 25.97 7.93 -25.95
CA ALA A 33 24.80 7.06 -26.06
C ALA A 33 24.35 6.39 -24.74
N ALA A 34 25.20 6.35 -23.70
CA ALA A 34 24.84 5.81 -22.39
C ALA A 34 24.24 6.89 -21.46
N GLU A 35 24.65 8.15 -21.63
CA GLU A 35 24.03 9.30 -20.98
C GLU A 35 22.65 9.59 -21.57
N SER A 36 22.45 9.35 -22.87
CA SER A 36 21.12 9.45 -23.47
C SER A 36 20.18 8.40 -22.87
N GLY A 37 20.61 7.13 -22.74
CA GLY A 37 19.74 6.07 -22.22
C GLY A 37 19.25 6.30 -20.78
N PHE A 38 20.14 6.72 -19.87
CA PHE A 38 19.74 7.03 -18.49
C PHE A 38 18.83 8.27 -18.40
N ARG A 39 19.11 9.30 -19.22
CA ARG A 39 18.21 10.46 -19.33
C ARG A 39 16.85 10.05 -19.88
N ASP A 40 16.82 9.19 -20.89
CA ASP A 40 15.60 8.70 -21.52
C ASP A 40 14.76 7.89 -20.52
N TYR A 41 15.39 7.07 -19.68
CA TYR A 41 14.72 6.41 -18.55
C TYR A 41 14.04 7.41 -17.62
N LEU A 42 14.80 8.37 -17.08
CA LEU A 42 14.28 9.35 -16.12
C LEU A 42 13.17 10.20 -16.73
N MET A 43 13.36 10.68 -17.96
CA MET A 43 12.38 11.52 -18.65
C MET A 43 11.15 10.72 -19.11
N GLY A 44 11.30 9.42 -19.37
CA GLY A 44 10.18 8.51 -19.66
C GLY A 44 9.21 8.32 -18.48
N LEU A 45 9.63 8.67 -17.25
CA LEU A 45 8.77 8.64 -16.07
C LEU A 45 7.90 9.90 -15.91
N ARG A 46 8.12 10.95 -16.73
CA ARG A 46 7.38 12.21 -16.69
C ARG A 46 5.90 11.98 -17.04
N LYS A 47 4.97 12.65 -16.33
CA LYS A 47 3.53 12.58 -16.60
C LYS A 47 2.96 13.95 -17.01
N PRO A 48 1.71 14.02 -17.53
CA PRO A 48 1.13 15.25 -18.09
C PRO A 48 0.97 16.41 -17.09
N ASP A 49 0.89 16.13 -15.80
CA ASP A 49 0.77 17.14 -14.73
C ASP A 49 2.12 17.77 -14.33
N GLY A 50 3.20 17.39 -15.01
CA GLY A 50 4.54 17.91 -14.80
C GLY A 50 5.38 17.14 -13.76
N GLY A 51 4.76 16.27 -12.97
CA GLY A 51 5.49 15.38 -12.05
C GLY A 51 6.12 14.17 -12.77
N PHE A 52 6.73 13.30 -11.96
CA PHE A 52 7.17 11.97 -12.37
C PHE A 52 6.44 10.90 -11.56
N GLY A 53 6.18 9.75 -12.17
CA GLY A 53 5.49 8.62 -11.54
C GLY A 53 6.20 7.29 -11.78
N TRP A 54 5.61 6.21 -11.28
CA TRP A 54 6.07 4.86 -11.62
C TRP A 54 5.76 4.51 -13.07
N SER A 55 6.52 3.58 -13.64
CA SER A 55 6.40 3.22 -15.06
C SER A 55 5.07 2.55 -15.39
N ASP A 56 4.47 1.85 -14.44
CA ASP A 56 3.17 1.16 -14.57
C ASP A 56 1.97 1.98 -14.11
N GLN A 57 2.19 3.17 -13.56
CA GLN A 57 1.12 4.02 -13.05
C GLN A 57 0.88 5.22 -13.98
N PRO A 58 -0.38 5.62 -14.21
CA PRO A 58 -0.69 6.72 -15.13
C PRO A 58 -0.40 8.11 -14.52
N GLY A 59 -0.48 8.23 -13.19
CA GLY A 59 -0.28 9.48 -12.46
C GLY A 59 1.17 9.69 -12.00
N SER A 60 1.47 10.94 -11.64
CA SER A 60 2.71 11.30 -10.95
C SER A 60 2.61 11.01 -9.46
N HIS A 61 3.75 10.93 -8.79
CA HIS A 61 3.81 10.80 -7.33
C HIS A 61 4.99 11.58 -6.74
N LEU A 62 4.81 12.13 -5.54
CA LEU A 62 5.83 12.95 -4.87
C LEU A 62 7.16 12.21 -4.71
N VAL A 63 7.16 10.96 -4.23
CA VAL A 63 8.39 10.18 -4.00
C VAL A 63 9.13 9.90 -5.31
N ALA A 64 8.41 9.51 -6.37
CA ALA A 64 9.02 9.28 -7.68
C ALA A 64 9.59 10.59 -8.25
N THR A 65 8.85 11.69 -8.10
CA THR A 65 9.29 13.04 -8.49
C THR A 65 10.55 13.47 -7.75
N HIS A 66 10.56 13.36 -6.42
CA HIS A 66 11.72 13.68 -5.59
C HIS A 66 12.94 12.85 -6.01
N ALA A 67 12.76 11.55 -6.25
CA ALA A 67 13.84 10.67 -6.65
C ALA A 67 14.41 11.03 -8.05
N VAL A 68 13.56 11.31 -9.04
CA VAL A 68 14.01 11.71 -10.38
C VAL A 68 14.71 13.06 -10.36
N VAL A 69 14.17 14.06 -9.65
CA VAL A 69 14.83 15.36 -9.48
C VAL A 69 16.17 15.19 -8.76
N GLY A 70 16.23 14.37 -7.71
CA GLY A 70 17.46 14.05 -7.01
C GLY A 70 18.53 13.41 -7.91
N CYS A 71 18.15 12.50 -8.81
CA CYS A 71 19.05 11.96 -9.84
C CYS A 71 19.56 13.06 -10.77
N CYS A 72 18.66 13.94 -11.24
CA CYS A 72 19.02 15.01 -12.16
C CYS A 72 19.99 16.01 -11.51
N VAL A 73 19.77 16.35 -10.23
CA VAL A 73 20.67 17.20 -9.44
C VAL A 73 22.04 16.54 -9.27
N ALA A 74 22.08 15.26 -8.87
CA ALA A 74 23.31 14.51 -8.65
C ALA A 74 24.15 14.37 -9.93
N LEU A 75 23.50 14.27 -11.09
CA LEU A 75 24.14 14.07 -12.39
C LEU A 75 24.20 15.33 -13.26
N GLN A 76 23.72 16.47 -12.75
CA GLN A 76 23.65 17.74 -13.49
C GLN A 76 22.87 17.63 -14.81
N ILE A 77 21.79 16.84 -14.81
CA ILE A 77 20.85 16.74 -15.92
C ILE A 77 19.89 17.93 -15.83
N GLU A 78 19.77 18.68 -16.93
CA GLU A 78 18.85 19.80 -17.03
C GLU A 78 17.39 19.32 -17.01
N LEU A 79 16.60 19.93 -16.11
CA LEU A 79 15.15 19.73 -16.00
C LEU A 79 14.40 20.81 -16.78
N THR A 80 13.37 20.42 -17.51
CA THR A 80 12.47 21.34 -18.23
C THR A 80 11.16 21.55 -17.47
N ASP A 81 10.48 22.65 -17.80
CA ASP A 81 9.15 23.01 -17.26
C ASP A 81 9.15 23.06 -15.73
N VAL A 82 10.20 23.67 -15.18
CA VAL A 82 10.48 23.72 -13.73
C VAL A 82 9.30 24.28 -12.94
N GLU A 83 8.59 25.28 -13.46
CA GLU A 83 7.45 25.86 -12.73
C GLU A 83 6.28 24.88 -12.61
N MET A 84 5.91 24.18 -13.69
CA MET A 84 4.85 23.18 -13.65
C MET A 84 5.22 22.02 -12.70
N LEU A 85 6.47 21.58 -12.74
CA LEU A 85 7.01 20.58 -11.80
C LEU A 85 6.95 21.09 -10.35
N ALA A 86 7.28 22.35 -10.10
CA ALA A 86 7.20 22.95 -8.77
C ALA A 86 5.76 23.09 -8.27
N GLU A 87 4.82 23.46 -9.13
CA GLU A 87 3.38 23.48 -8.82
C GLU A 87 2.87 22.11 -8.42
N PHE A 88 3.25 21.06 -9.16
CA PHE A 88 2.98 19.68 -8.78
C PHE A 88 3.52 19.37 -7.38
N VAL A 89 4.80 19.62 -7.13
CA VAL A 89 5.44 19.33 -5.83
C VAL A 89 4.77 20.08 -4.68
N ARG A 90 4.36 21.34 -4.87
CA ARG A 90 3.64 22.11 -3.82
C ARG A 90 2.27 21.52 -3.51
N ARG A 91 1.57 21.01 -4.52
CA ARG A 91 0.19 20.53 -4.42
C ARG A 91 0.12 19.10 -3.87
N GLU A 92 1.02 18.23 -4.31
CA GLU A 92 0.93 16.79 -4.05
C GLU A 92 1.61 16.37 -2.75
N HIS A 93 0.79 16.05 -1.75
CA HIS A 93 1.22 15.39 -0.52
C HIS A 93 0.53 14.02 -0.43
N PRO A 94 1.25 12.89 -0.43
CA PRO A 94 0.64 11.55 -0.53
C PRO A 94 -0.40 11.23 0.56
N ALA A 95 -0.25 11.79 1.77
CA ALA A 95 -1.22 11.64 2.86
C ALA A 95 -2.33 12.73 2.90
N ALA A 96 -2.53 13.51 1.84
CA ALA A 96 -3.51 14.61 1.83
C ALA A 96 -4.96 14.12 1.94
N PHE A 97 -5.25 12.95 1.36
CA PHE A 97 -6.60 12.42 1.26
C PHE A 97 -7.14 11.87 2.60
N LYS A 98 -6.31 11.14 3.35
CA LYS A 98 -6.67 10.53 4.63
C LYS A 98 -5.62 10.87 5.68
N PRO A 99 -6.02 11.44 6.84
CA PRO A 99 -5.11 11.65 7.95
C PRO A 99 -4.46 10.32 8.36
N PRO A 100 -3.13 10.25 8.39
CA PRO A 100 -2.41 9.03 8.71
C PRO A 100 -2.44 8.73 10.21
N LYS A 101 -2.03 7.53 10.62
CA LYS A 101 -1.92 7.20 12.05
C LYS A 101 -0.69 7.88 12.67
N GLN A 102 0.34 8.10 11.86
CA GLN A 102 1.47 8.98 12.14
C GLN A 102 1.64 10.02 11.03
N HIS A 103 1.90 11.28 11.39
CA HIS A 103 2.21 12.30 10.40
C HIS A 103 3.48 11.97 9.58
N TYR A 104 3.33 11.86 8.25
CA TYR A 104 4.42 11.64 7.28
C TYR A 104 5.21 12.94 7.01
N ARG A 105 6.00 13.40 7.98
CA ARG A 105 6.82 14.63 7.84
C ARG A 105 7.98 14.45 6.85
N GLU A 106 8.32 13.24 6.49
CA GLU A 106 9.25 12.89 5.42
C GLU A 106 8.73 13.31 4.03
N PHE A 107 7.42 13.33 3.80
CA PHE A 107 6.86 13.90 2.57
C PHE A 107 6.97 15.41 2.55
N ASP A 108 6.75 16.08 3.69
CA ASP A 108 7.05 17.52 3.82
C ASP A 108 8.53 17.81 3.52
N LEU A 109 9.43 16.97 4.03
CA LEU A 109 10.86 17.09 3.76
C LEU A 109 11.17 16.95 2.28
N GLN A 110 10.60 15.96 1.61
CA GLN A 110 10.77 15.74 0.17
C GLN A 110 10.22 16.91 -0.66
N GLN A 111 9.07 17.49 -0.29
CA GLN A 111 8.55 18.68 -0.97
C GLN A 111 9.52 19.85 -0.84
N ILE A 112 10.00 20.14 0.38
CA ILE A 112 10.94 21.22 0.65
C ILE A 112 12.25 21.01 -0.11
N GLU A 113 12.84 19.81 -0.04
CA GLU A 113 14.09 19.48 -0.74
C GLU A 113 13.96 19.63 -2.24
N THR A 114 12.89 19.08 -2.81
CA THR A 114 12.67 19.13 -4.26
C THR A 114 12.49 20.57 -4.73
N LEU A 115 11.71 21.39 -4.03
CA LEU A 115 11.55 22.80 -4.38
C LEU A 115 12.87 23.58 -4.25
N GLN A 116 13.66 23.33 -3.22
CA GLN A 116 14.98 23.95 -3.08
C GLN A 116 15.92 23.58 -4.23
N TRP A 117 15.93 22.31 -4.65
CA TRP A 117 16.71 21.86 -5.81
C TRP A 117 16.26 22.53 -7.12
N LEU A 118 14.97 22.84 -7.24
CA LEU A 118 14.39 23.57 -8.38
C LEU A 118 14.59 25.09 -8.28
N GLY A 119 15.24 25.60 -7.23
CA GLY A 119 15.42 27.03 -7.01
C GLY A 119 14.14 27.78 -6.63
N GLN A 120 13.16 27.08 -6.05
CA GLN A 120 11.83 27.57 -5.79
C GLN A 120 11.65 28.01 -4.33
N ASP A 121 10.71 28.94 -4.10
CA ASP A 121 10.36 29.38 -2.75
C ASP A 121 9.71 28.25 -1.94
N VAL A 122 10.14 28.15 -0.67
CA VAL A 122 9.65 27.17 0.32
C VAL A 122 9.02 27.82 1.55
N SER A 123 8.82 29.14 1.53
CA SER A 123 8.30 29.89 2.69
C SER A 123 6.90 29.45 3.12
N ALA A 124 6.10 28.91 2.20
CA ALA A 124 4.77 28.37 2.47
C ALA A 124 4.77 27.25 3.55
N PHE A 125 5.88 26.52 3.71
CA PHE A 125 6.01 25.46 4.71
C PHE A 125 6.31 25.99 6.12
N HIS A 126 6.69 27.27 6.28
CA HIS A 126 7.09 27.83 7.58
C HIS A 126 5.99 27.70 8.63
N ALA A 127 4.77 28.13 8.29
CA ALA A 127 3.63 28.13 9.22
C ALA A 127 3.28 26.71 9.71
N LYS A 128 3.49 25.69 8.88
CA LYS A 128 3.32 24.28 9.24
C LYS A 128 4.46 23.82 10.14
N ALA A 129 5.70 24.06 9.75
CA ALA A 129 6.89 23.55 10.44
C ALA A 129 7.10 24.13 11.86
N VAL A 130 6.76 25.40 12.08
CA VAL A 130 6.88 26.03 13.42
C VAL A 130 5.90 25.45 14.44
N ARG A 131 4.83 24.75 14.01
CA ARG A 131 3.84 24.14 14.90
C ARG A 131 4.29 22.79 15.46
N TRP A 132 5.29 22.16 14.88
CA TRP A 132 5.80 20.90 15.40
C TRP A 132 6.68 21.17 16.61
N LYS A 133 6.26 20.74 17.80
CA LYS A 133 6.94 21.05 19.08
C LYS A 133 7.50 19.83 19.82
N ALA A 134 7.13 18.63 19.40
CA ALA A 134 7.60 17.38 20.02
C ALA A 134 7.39 16.18 19.07
N PRO A 135 8.04 15.04 19.35
CA PRO A 135 7.63 13.75 18.81
C PRO A 135 6.15 13.46 19.11
N ILE A 136 5.45 12.82 18.18
CA ILE A 136 4.03 12.46 18.34
C ILE A 136 3.92 10.94 18.54
N PRO A 137 3.34 10.46 19.65
CA PRO A 137 3.11 9.04 19.89
C PRO A 137 2.32 8.38 18.75
N TYR A 138 2.67 7.13 18.46
CA TYR A 138 1.89 6.31 17.53
C TYR A 138 0.60 5.80 18.19
N ALA A 139 -0.40 5.44 17.40
CA ALA A 139 -1.67 5.00 17.93
C ALA A 139 -1.57 3.60 18.60
N ASN A 140 -1.93 3.51 19.88
CA ASN A 140 -1.88 2.31 20.72
C ASN A 140 -2.62 1.08 20.18
N GLN A 141 -3.56 1.28 19.26
CA GLN A 141 -4.31 0.19 18.62
C GLN A 141 -3.48 -0.56 17.56
N TYR A 142 -2.39 0.04 17.09
CA TYR A 142 -1.52 -0.50 16.03
C TYR A 142 -0.09 -0.75 16.52
N GLU A 143 0.42 0.03 17.47
CA GLU A 143 1.71 -0.20 18.14
C GLU A 143 1.51 -0.13 19.65
N LYS A 144 1.89 -1.19 20.37
CA LYS A 144 1.47 -1.44 21.76
C LYS A 144 2.01 -0.41 22.77
N HIS A 145 3.14 0.21 22.49
CA HIS A 145 3.87 1.10 23.38
C HIS A 145 3.73 2.59 23.00
N ALA A 146 2.94 2.90 21.97
CA ALA A 146 2.83 4.21 21.35
C ALA A 146 4.16 4.76 20.79
N TYR A 147 5.13 3.90 20.46
CA TYR A 147 6.43 4.35 19.97
C TYR A 147 6.29 5.10 18.64
N PRO A 148 6.67 6.40 18.59
CA PRO A 148 6.67 7.15 17.34
C PRO A 148 7.62 6.53 16.32
N ILE A 149 7.24 6.53 15.04
CA ILE A 149 8.11 6.08 13.96
C ILE A 149 9.29 7.06 13.81
N PHE A 150 10.51 6.54 13.94
CA PHE A 150 11.73 7.33 14.13
C PHE A 150 12.02 8.30 12.97
N CYS A 151 12.07 7.81 11.72
CA CYS A 151 12.35 8.65 10.55
C CYS A 151 11.37 9.84 10.43
N LYS A 152 10.09 9.59 10.69
CA LYS A 152 9.01 10.60 10.66
C LYS A 152 9.21 11.68 11.73
N GLN A 153 9.81 11.34 12.87
CA GLN A 153 10.15 12.34 13.89
C GLN A 153 11.39 13.14 13.52
N ILE A 154 12.43 12.48 12.97
CA ILE A 154 13.67 13.16 12.57
C ILE A 154 13.40 14.16 11.44
N ALA A 155 12.53 13.82 10.48
CA ALA A 155 12.16 14.71 9.39
C ALA A 155 11.69 16.10 9.87
N THR A 156 11.08 16.20 11.05
CA THR A 156 10.74 17.48 11.72
C THR A 156 11.93 18.42 11.84
N LEU A 157 13.08 17.92 12.32
CA LEU A 157 14.29 18.72 12.52
C LEU A 157 14.88 19.13 11.17
N LEU A 158 14.91 18.19 10.22
CA LEU A 158 15.48 18.42 8.89
C LEU A 158 14.67 19.45 8.08
N CYS A 159 13.33 19.39 8.18
CA CYS A 159 12.47 20.42 7.60
C CYS A 159 12.79 21.80 8.19
N ARG A 160 12.91 21.93 9.52
CA ARG A 160 13.22 23.22 10.14
C ARG A 160 14.60 23.74 9.76
N ASP A 161 15.61 22.87 9.71
CA ASP A 161 16.96 23.22 9.28
C ASP A 161 16.97 23.76 7.84
N LYS A 162 16.30 23.05 6.91
CA LYS A 162 16.19 23.48 5.50
C LYS A 162 15.41 24.77 5.30
N LEU A 163 14.44 25.04 6.16
CA LEU A 163 13.69 26.31 6.16
C LEU A 163 14.42 27.44 6.91
N ASN A 164 15.64 27.19 7.40
CA ASN A 164 16.42 28.13 8.23
C ASN A 164 15.63 28.63 9.47
N LEU A 165 14.79 27.77 10.04
CA LEU A 165 14.00 28.08 11.24
C LEU A 165 14.77 27.69 12.50
N SER A 166 14.59 28.48 13.57
CA SER A 166 15.03 28.04 14.90
C SER A 166 14.29 26.77 15.30
N TRP A 167 14.98 25.91 16.04
CA TRP A 167 14.48 24.70 16.65
C TRP A 167 14.71 24.70 18.17
N ASP A 168 14.91 25.87 18.80
CA ASP A 168 15.17 25.99 20.24
C ASP A 168 14.05 25.38 21.09
N ASP A 169 12.80 25.56 20.66
CA ASP A 169 11.58 24.98 21.24
C ASP A 169 11.43 23.46 20.97
N LEU A 170 12.15 22.92 19.99
CA LEU A 170 12.22 21.49 19.67
C LEU A 170 13.44 20.81 20.28
N ASN A 171 14.44 21.58 20.70
CA ASN A 171 15.77 21.13 21.05
C ASN A 171 15.73 20.05 22.14
N GLU A 172 15.17 20.38 23.30
CA GLU A 172 15.14 19.46 24.44
C GLU A 172 14.28 18.22 24.16
N PRO A 173 13.01 18.32 23.70
CA PRO A 173 12.21 17.14 23.39
C PRO A 173 12.86 16.20 22.36
N MET A 174 13.47 16.75 21.31
CA MET A 174 14.09 15.95 20.27
C MET A 174 15.42 15.34 20.73
N ARG A 175 16.24 16.04 21.51
CA ARG A 175 17.48 15.46 22.07
C ARG A 175 17.18 14.29 22.98
N VAL A 176 16.19 14.43 23.88
CA VAL A 176 15.75 13.34 24.75
C VAL A 176 15.27 12.15 23.91
N TYR A 177 14.40 12.39 22.92
CA TYR A 177 13.87 11.35 22.05
C TYR A 177 14.97 10.62 21.26
N VAL A 178 15.86 11.37 20.60
CA VAL A 178 16.97 10.80 19.81
C VAL A 178 17.96 10.04 20.69
N ALA A 179 18.30 10.58 21.87
CA ALA A 179 19.18 9.90 22.81
C ALA A 179 18.60 8.57 23.29
N GLN A 180 17.30 8.49 23.52
CA GLN A 180 16.63 7.24 23.89
C GLN A 180 16.68 6.18 22.80
N ARG A 181 16.83 6.55 21.52
CA ARG A 181 16.88 5.60 20.38
C ARG A 181 18.31 5.17 20.04
N ARG A 182 19.31 5.81 20.63
CA ARG A 182 20.73 5.53 20.40
C ARG A 182 21.17 4.28 21.15
N ARG A 183 21.75 3.32 20.44
CA ARG A 183 22.31 2.08 20.99
C ARG A 183 23.72 2.31 21.59
N PRO A 184 24.22 1.40 22.44
CA PRO A 184 25.56 1.52 23.03
C PRO A 184 26.72 1.62 22.01
N ASN A 185 26.55 1.00 20.83
CA ASN A 185 27.49 1.06 19.71
C ASN A 185 27.33 2.33 18.84
N GLY A 186 26.44 3.25 19.22
CA GLY A 186 26.19 4.51 18.52
C GLY A 186 25.19 4.44 17.37
N SER A 187 24.71 3.24 17.02
CA SER A 187 23.63 3.07 16.03
C SER A 187 22.29 3.55 16.59
N PHE A 188 21.26 3.61 15.75
CA PHE A 188 19.90 4.01 16.15
C PHE A 188 18.87 2.99 15.66
N ASN A 189 17.72 2.93 16.34
CA ASN A 189 16.57 2.15 15.91
C ASN A 189 15.24 2.84 16.31
N ASN A 190 14.10 2.24 15.98
CA ASN A 190 12.77 2.80 16.24
C ASN A 190 12.40 2.81 17.74
N THR A 191 12.62 1.69 18.41
CA THR A 191 12.34 1.52 19.85
C THR A 191 13.39 2.21 20.74
N PRO A 192 13.04 2.55 22.00
CA PRO A 192 14.02 2.92 23.00
C PRO A 192 15.09 1.85 23.21
N SER A 193 16.32 2.27 23.50
CA SER A 193 17.51 1.40 23.62
C SER A 193 17.50 0.45 24.82
N ASP A 194 16.58 0.62 25.77
CA ASP A 194 16.43 -0.26 26.93
C ASP A 194 15.81 -1.61 26.57
N ASP A 195 15.30 -1.77 25.34
CA ASP A 195 14.89 -3.06 24.78
C ASP A 195 16.07 -4.02 24.49
N GLY A 196 17.31 -3.50 24.54
CA GLY A 196 18.54 -4.28 24.37
C GLY A 196 18.82 -4.75 22.93
N SER A 197 18.01 -4.34 21.95
CA SER A 197 18.21 -4.66 20.53
C SER A 197 19.37 -3.87 19.92
N ASP A 198 19.88 -4.36 18.79
CA ASP A 198 20.84 -3.61 17.98
C ASP A 198 20.15 -2.51 17.12
N GLY A 199 20.93 -1.70 16.41
CA GLY A 199 20.42 -0.66 15.52
C GLY A 199 19.96 -1.18 14.16
N HIS A 200 19.28 -0.31 13.42
CA HIS A 200 18.91 -0.51 12.02
C HIS A 200 19.66 0.53 11.17
N VAL A 201 20.21 0.15 10.01
CA VAL A 201 21.08 1.02 9.21
C VAL A 201 20.36 2.27 8.69
N VAL A 202 19.08 2.15 8.34
CA VAL A 202 18.26 3.28 7.87
C VAL A 202 17.94 4.21 9.02
N ALA A 203 17.49 3.68 10.16
CA ALA A 203 17.29 4.46 11.38
C ALA A 203 18.59 5.16 11.81
N THR A 204 19.73 4.48 11.69
CA THR A 204 21.06 5.04 11.98
C THR A 204 21.41 6.21 11.06
N TRP A 205 21.13 6.11 9.76
CA TRP A 205 21.26 7.22 8.83
C TRP A 205 20.44 8.44 9.27
N TRP A 206 19.16 8.25 9.61
CA TRP A 206 18.31 9.34 10.14
C TRP A 206 18.86 9.90 11.47
N GLY A 207 19.27 9.04 12.39
CA GLY A 207 19.83 9.44 13.67
C GLY A 207 21.11 10.26 13.52
N LEU A 208 21.97 9.93 12.55
CA LEU A 208 23.18 10.70 12.25
C LEU A 208 22.89 12.08 11.67
N GLN A 209 21.83 12.23 10.88
CA GLN A 209 21.38 13.54 10.40
C GLN A 209 20.97 14.43 11.58
N ALA A 210 20.23 13.89 12.56
CA ALA A 210 19.92 14.60 13.79
C ALA A 210 21.18 14.90 14.63
N ALA A 211 22.07 13.92 14.79
CA ALA A 211 23.34 14.10 15.50
C ALA A 211 24.20 15.19 14.85
N SER A 212 24.17 15.34 13.52
CA SER A 212 24.87 16.40 12.78
C SER A 212 24.36 17.79 13.15
N LEU A 213 23.04 17.97 13.18
CA LEU A 213 22.41 19.22 13.66
C LEU A 213 22.76 19.53 15.11
N PHE A 214 22.91 18.49 15.92
CA PHE A 214 23.28 18.58 17.33
C PHE A 214 24.77 18.75 17.61
N GLY A 215 25.64 18.63 16.59
CA GLY A 215 27.10 18.68 16.74
C GLY A 215 27.70 17.44 17.42
N GLN A 216 27.02 16.29 17.34
CA GLN A 216 27.33 15.05 18.06
C GLN A 216 27.80 13.91 17.13
N VAL A 217 28.14 14.19 15.86
CA VAL A 217 28.59 13.11 14.96
C VAL A 217 29.93 12.55 15.39
N SER A 218 30.92 13.41 15.69
CA SER A 218 32.30 12.98 15.95
C SER A 218 32.45 11.98 17.11
N GLU A 219 31.63 12.08 18.15
CA GLU A 219 31.64 11.17 19.31
C GLU A 219 31.18 9.74 18.97
N LEU A 220 30.46 9.55 17.86
CA LEU A 220 29.91 8.25 17.46
C LEU A 220 30.89 7.44 16.60
N ARG A 221 31.91 8.08 16.03
CA ARG A 221 32.79 7.51 15.01
C ARG A 221 33.40 6.16 15.42
N GLU A 222 34.03 6.12 16.60
CA GLU A 222 34.83 4.97 17.04
C GLU A 222 34.02 3.68 17.14
N ARG A 223 32.73 3.78 17.47
CA ARG A 223 31.84 2.63 17.63
C ARG A 223 31.02 2.36 16.37
N LEU A 224 30.59 3.41 15.68
CA LEU A 224 29.64 3.28 14.59
C LEU A 224 30.30 2.91 13.25
N VAL A 225 31.53 3.35 12.99
CA VAL A 225 32.24 2.97 11.75
C VAL A 225 32.45 1.44 11.67
N PRO A 226 32.99 0.77 12.71
CA PRO A 226 33.10 -0.69 12.70
C PRO A 226 31.75 -1.40 12.56
N TRP A 227 30.70 -0.88 13.19
CA TRP A 227 29.35 -1.44 13.10
C TRP A 227 28.80 -1.34 11.67
N LEU A 228 28.88 -0.17 11.04
CA LEU A 228 28.46 0.04 9.64
C LEU A 228 29.25 -0.85 8.68
N GLN A 229 30.56 -0.95 8.89
CA GLN A 229 31.45 -1.82 8.12
C GLN A 229 31.07 -3.30 8.24
N ALA A 230 30.67 -3.76 9.43
CA ALA A 230 30.20 -5.12 9.65
C ALA A 230 28.85 -5.44 8.98
N CYS A 231 28.09 -4.43 8.54
CA CYS A 231 26.89 -4.64 7.72
C CYS A 231 27.22 -4.99 6.26
N GLN A 232 28.45 -4.75 5.78
CA GLN A 232 28.82 -5.08 4.41
C GLN A 232 28.89 -6.61 4.21
N GLN A 233 28.23 -7.10 3.16
CA GLN A 233 28.16 -8.50 2.80
C GLN A 233 29.19 -8.87 1.71
N ASN A 234 29.36 -10.17 1.47
CA ASN A 234 30.30 -10.71 0.48
C ASN A 234 30.00 -10.28 -0.97
N ASP A 235 28.75 -9.93 -1.28
CA ASP A 235 28.36 -9.40 -2.59
C ASP A 235 28.72 -7.91 -2.76
N GLY A 236 29.25 -7.28 -1.71
CA GLY A 236 29.65 -5.87 -1.66
C GLY A 236 28.56 -4.92 -1.16
N GLY A 237 27.30 -5.33 -1.20
CA GLY A 237 26.19 -4.54 -0.66
C GLY A 237 26.10 -4.63 0.87
N PHE A 238 25.12 -3.93 1.45
CA PHE A 238 24.93 -3.88 2.91
C PHE A 238 23.58 -4.45 3.31
N THR A 239 23.56 -5.13 4.45
CA THR A 239 22.33 -5.51 5.15
C THR A 239 21.91 -4.46 6.19
N TRP A 240 20.79 -4.67 6.86
CA TRP A 240 20.18 -3.70 7.78
C TRP A 240 20.83 -3.61 9.17
N GLN A 241 21.50 -4.67 9.63
CA GLN A 241 22.33 -4.67 10.86
C GLN A 241 23.40 -5.77 10.76
N PRO A 242 24.45 -5.79 11.61
CA PRO A 242 25.37 -6.91 11.66
C PRO A 242 24.67 -8.21 12.07
N ASN A 243 24.94 -9.31 11.35
CA ASN A 243 24.42 -10.65 11.65
C ASN A 243 22.90 -10.69 11.93
N PRO A 244 22.06 -10.22 10.99
CA PRO A 244 20.62 -10.16 11.22
C PRO A 244 20.02 -11.57 11.29
N SER A 245 19.03 -11.76 12.16
CA SER A 245 18.31 -13.03 12.30
C SER A 245 17.30 -13.30 11.18
N MET A 246 16.93 -12.26 10.42
CA MET A 246 16.00 -12.31 9.30
C MET A 246 16.38 -11.29 8.23
N SER A 247 15.93 -11.48 6.99
CA SER A 247 16.10 -10.52 5.89
C SER A 247 17.55 -10.07 5.70
N ALA A 248 18.48 -11.02 5.68
CA ALA A 248 19.92 -10.77 5.65
C ALA A 248 20.47 -10.30 4.29
N ARG A 249 19.60 -9.88 3.36
CA ARG A 249 19.95 -9.61 1.97
C ARG A 249 20.46 -8.18 1.79
N SER A 250 21.46 -8.02 0.94
CA SER A 250 21.92 -6.72 0.50
C SER A 250 20.86 -6.01 -0.34
N THR A 251 20.63 -4.73 -0.07
CA THR A 251 19.73 -3.87 -0.85
C THR A 251 20.38 -2.53 -1.17
N VAL A 252 19.91 -1.84 -2.21
CA VAL A 252 20.38 -0.47 -2.50
C VAL A 252 20.05 0.50 -1.37
N THR A 253 18.92 0.32 -0.71
CA THR A 253 18.46 1.19 0.38
C THR A 253 19.39 1.10 1.58
N TYR A 254 19.75 -0.11 2.00
CA TYR A 254 20.71 -0.34 3.10
C TYR A 254 22.12 0.08 2.72
N THR A 255 22.55 -0.23 1.49
CA THR A 255 23.87 0.16 0.96
C THR A 255 24.02 1.68 0.94
N ARG A 256 23.03 2.41 0.44
CA ARG A 256 23.04 3.87 0.44
C ARG A 256 23.09 4.43 1.86
N ALA A 257 22.22 3.95 2.76
CA ALA A 257 22.19 4.43 4.14
C ALA A 257 23.56 4.22 4.84
N ALA A 258 24.19 3.06 4.65
CA ALA A 258 25.50 2.77 5.21
C ALA A 258 26.60 3.66 4.63
N LEU A 259 26.67 3.79 3.30
CA LEU A 259 27.71 4.57 2.62
C LEU A 259 27.60 6.07 2.94
N ARG A 260 26.38 6.63 2.94
CA ARG A 260 26.14 8.01 3.36
C ARG A 260 26.51 8.23 4.83
N SER A 261 26.23 7.27 5.70
CA SER A 261 26.63 7.32 7.11
C SER A 261 28.15 7.28 7.27
N LEU A 262 28.85 6.41 6.53
CA LEU A 262 30.32 6.35 6.53
C LEU A 262 30.95 7.65 5.99
N GLN A 263 30.33 8.27 4.99
CA GLN A 263 30.78 9.54 4.42
C GLN A 263 30.74 10.68 5.46
N LEU A 264 29.73 10.74 6.33
CA LEU A 264 29.69 11.73 7.43
C LEU A 264 30.89 11.61 8.39
N PHE A 265 31.51 10.44 8.44
CA PHE A 265 32.73 10.19 9.19
C PHE A 265 34.00 10.33 8.34
N ASN A 266 33.95 10.66 7.06
CA ASN A 266 35.11 10.50 6.16
C ASN A 266 35.72 9.09 6.32
N ALA A 267 34.86 8.07 6.43
CA ALA A 267 35.22 6.67 6.54
C ALA A 267 34.81 5.93 5.25
N LYS A 268 35.41 4.76 5.03
CA LYS A 268 35.17 3.93 3.85
C LYS A 268 34.48 2.62 4.23
N PRO A 269 33.72 2.00 3.30
CA PRO A 269 33.33 0.60 3.45
C PRO A 269 34.56 -0.31 3.55
N LEU A 270 34.40 -1.55 4.03
CA LEU A 270 35.51 -2.52 4.11
C LEU A 270 36.07 -2.82 2.71
N ASP A 271 35.16 -2.98 1.74
CA ASP A 271 35.50 -3.15 0.34
C ASP A 271 34.72 -2.14 -0.53
N GLN A 272 35.38 -1.03 -0.86
CA GLN A 272 34.82 0.02 -1.71
C GLN A 272 34.53 -0.44 -3.14
N GLN A 273 35.34 -1.35 -3.68
CA GLN A 273 35.17 -1.83 -5.05
C GLN A 273 34.02 -2.82 -5.15
N ALA A 274 33.87 -3.71 -4.16
CA ALA A 274 32.73 -4.61 -4.07
C ALA A 274 31.42 -3.82 -3.93
N ALA A 275 31.38 -2.77 -3.10
CA ALA A 275 30.21 -1.89 -2.99
C ALA A 275 29.84 -1.24 -4.34
N ALA A 276 30.83 -0.71 -5.07
CA ALA A 276 30.58 -0.16 -6.40
C ALA A 276 30.11 -1.23 -7.40
N THR A 277 30.63 -2.45 -7.30
CA THR A 277 30.23 -3.59 -8.15
C THR A 277 28.79 -4.03 -7.86
N PHE A 278 28.42 -4.13 -6.59
CA PHE A 278 27.05 -4.38 -6.15
C PHE A 278 26.09 -3.33 -6.75
N LEU A 279 26.36 -2.05 -6.54
CA LEU A 279 25.50 -0.96 -7.03
C LEU A 279 25.34 -0.99 -8.55
N ARG A 280 26.40 -1.29 -9.31
CA ARG A 280 26.34 -1.43 -10.77
C ARG A 280 25.52 -2.65 -11.22
N SER A 281 25.54 -3.74 -10.44
CA SER A 281 24.77 -4.95 -10.76
C SER A 281 23.24 -4.75 -10.69
N LEU A 282 22.79 -3.69 -10.03
CA LEU A 282 21.37 -3.32 -9.90
C LEU A 282 20.82 -2.62 -11.15
N LYS A 283 21.68 -2.17 -12.07
CA LYS A 283 21.28 -1.48 -13.29
C LYS A 283 20.65 -2.45 -14.27
N ASN A 284 19.48 -2.09 -14.79
CA ASN A 284 18.71 -2.87 -15.74
C ASN A 284 18.91 -2.40 -17.20
N PRO A 285 18.41 -3.16 -18.20
CA PRO A 285 18.51 -2.76 -19.61
C PRO A 285 17.79 -1.48 -19.99
N ASP A 286 16.82 -1.04 -19.18
CA ASP A 286 16.12 0.24 -19.31
C ASP A 286 16.89 1.40 -18.66
N ASP A 287 18.15 1.18 -18.29
CA ASP A 287 19.07 2.10 -17.60
C ASP A 287 18.69 2.49 -16.17
N GLY A 288 17.48 2.18 -15.69
CA GLY A 288 17.09 2.33 -14.29
C GLY A 288 17.80 1.33 -13.37
N PHE A 289 17.70 1.55 -12.05
CA PHE A 289 18.22 0.62 -11.04
C PHE A 289 17.09 0.01 -10.22
N ALA A 290 17.32 -1.24 -9.81
CA ALA A 290 16.44 -2.01 -8.97
C ALA A 290 16.87 -2.03 -7.49
N GLU A 291 15.97 -2.45 -6.60
CA GLU A 291 16.25 -2.60 -5.17
C GLU A 291 17.28 -3.71 -4.88
N ARG A 292 17.17 -4.80 -5.66
CA ARG A 292 18.03 -5.99 -5.62
C ARG A 292 18.33 -6.44 -7.06
N PRO A 293 19.44 -7.17 -7.30
CA PRO A 293 19.76 -7.65 -8.64
C PRO A 293 18.62 -8.49 -9.24
N GLY A 294 18.23 -8.21 -10.48
CA GLY A 294 17.16 -8.91 -11.20
C GLY A 294 15.73 -8.45 -10.90
N TRP A 295 15.53 -7.46 -10.02
CA TRP A 295 14.21 -6.85 -9.81
C TRP A 295 13.92 -5.76 -10.86
N LEU A 296 12.69 -5.25 -10.89
CA LEU A 296 12.30 -4.16 -11.79
C LEU A 296 12.96 -2.84 -11.39
N SER A 297 13.28 -2.02 -12.39
CA SER A 297 13.76 -0.65 -12.18
C SER A 297 12.71 0.17 -11.44
N ASN A 298 13.17 0.97 -10.47
CA ASN A 298 12.32 1.82 -9.65
C ASN A 298 12.98 3.20 -9.48
N PRO A 299 12.22 4.31 -9.55
CA PRO A 299 12.80 5.65 -9.41
C PRO A 299 13.51 5.86 -8.05
N LEU A 300 12.96 5.32 -6.96
CA LEU A 300 13.57 5.43 -5.63
C LEU A 300 14.88 4.64 -5.55
N SER A 301 14.89 3.39 -6.02
CA SER A 301 16.11 2.57 -6.09
C SER A 301 17.17 3.19 -7.02
N THR A 302 16.72 3.80 -8.13
CA THR A 302 17.58 4.55 -9.06
C THR A 302 18.26 5.72 -8.36
N TYR A 303 17.51 6.55 -7.64
CA TYR A 303 18.09 7.63 -6.86
C TYR A 303 19.03 7.12 -5.78
N HIS A 304 18.65 6.06 -5.07
CA HIS A 304 19.49 5.47 -4.04
C HIS A 304 20.82 4.95 -4.60
N ALA A 305 20.81 4.32 -5.77
CA ALA A 305 22.02 3.84 -6.43
C ALA A 305 22.92 5.00 -6.87
N VAL A 306 22.35 6.02 -7.51
CA VAL A 306 23.08 7.21 -7.97
C VAL A 306 23.73 7.95 -6.80
N ASP A 307 22.98 8.23 -5.74
CA ASP A 307 23.52 8.90 -4.54
C ASP A 307 24.57 8.05 -3.82
N ALA A 308 24.36 6.73 -3.72
CA ALA A 308 25.35 5.82 -3.15
C ALA A 308 26.66 5.82 -3.96
N LEU A 309 26.58 5.75 -5.29
CA LEU A 309 27.74 5.80 -6.18
C LEU A 309 28.48 7.14 -6.08
N ALA A 310 27.75 8.26 -5.99
CA ALA A 310 28.34 9.58 -5.77
C ALA A 310 29.07 9.67 -4.41
N SER A 311 28.53 9.03 -3.36
CA SER A 311 29.13 9.04 -2.01
C SER A 311 30.45 8.30 -1.91
N LEU A 312 30.74 7.37 -2.83
CA LEU A 312 32.01 6.65 -2.86
C LEU A 312 33.20 7.50 -3.37
N GLU A 313 33.00 8.77 -3.73
CA GLU A 313 34.04 9.67 -4.23
C GLU A 313 34.93 9.05 -5.33
N ILE A 314 34.36 8.14 -6.12
CA ILE A 314 35.04 7.62 -7.30
C ILE A 314 34.87 8.67 -8.41
N ALA A 315 35.48 9.84 -8.18
CA ALA A 315 35.35 11.05 -8.99
C ALA A 315 35.83 10.87 -10.44
N ALA A 316 36.58 9.81 -10.73
CA ALA A 316 36.98 9.43 -12.09
C ALA A 316 36.04 8.42 -12.77
N GLU A 317 34.95 8.01 -12.11
CA GLU A 317 34.13 6.86 -12.52
C GLU A 317 32.62 7.12 -12.54
N ALA A 318 32.17 8.29 -12.06
CA ALA A 318 30.92 8.91 -12.54
C ALA A 318 30.94 9.06 -14.08
N ASP A 319 32.13 9.27 -14.64
CA ASP A 319 32.42 9.19 -16.08
C ASP A 319 32.34 7.77 -16.68
N ARG A 320 32.33 6.69 -15.88
CA ARG A 320 32.23 5.30 -16.37
C ARG A 320 30.91 4.61 -16.10
N LEU A 321 30.00 5.21 -15.33
CA LEU A 321 28.56 4.90 -15.46
C LEU A 321 28.10 5.06 -16.94
N ARG A 322 28.87 5.84 -17.72
CA ARG A 322 28.75 6.04 -19.16
C ARG A 322 29.17 4.84 -20.04
N LEU A 323 29.74 3.73 -19.54
CA LEU A 323 30.48 2.81 -20.45
C LEU A 323 30.34 1.30 -20.29
N GLN A 324 29.49 0.77 -19.40
CA GLN A 324 29.27 -0.68 -19.38
C GLN A 324 27.79 -1.04 -19.37
N ARG A 325 27.31 -1.52 -20.52
CA ARG A 325 26.28 -2.57 -20.56
C ARG A 325 26.87 -3.76 -19.82
N THR A 326 26.63 -3.86 -18.52
CA THR A 326 26.76 -5.15 -17.87
C THR A 326 25.71 -6.06 -18.50
N GLN A 327 26.15 -7.12 -19.18
CA GLN A 327 25.29 -8.26 -19.48
C GLN A 327 24.96 -8.94 -18.14
N THR A 328 24.10 -8.34 -17.34
CA THR A 328 23.43 -9.05 -16.25
C THR A 328 22.36 -9.91 -16.92
N SER A 329 22.72 -11.17 -17.12
CA SER A 329 21.77 -12.25 -17.38
C SER A 329 20.78 -12.30 -16.22
N GLY A 330 19.56 -11.82 -16.43
CA GLY A 330 18.51 -11.96 -15.43
C GLY A 330 17.54 -10.79 -15.29
N ALA A 331 17.24 -10.03 -16.35
CA ALA A 331 15.83 -9.66 -16.49
C ALA A 331 15.12 -11.00 -16.64
N THR A 332 14.32 -11.40 -15.65
CA THR A 332 13.43 -12.56 -15.79
C THR A 332 12.67 -12.36 -17.09
N GLN A 333 13.05 -13.09 -18.14
CA GLN A 333 12.27 -13.14 -19.36
C GLN A 333 10.87 -13.50 -18.90
N ALA A 334 9.90 -12.61 -19.16
CA ALA A 334 8.52 -12.87 -18.82
C ALA A 334 8.17 -14.23 -19.41
N VAL A 335 8.00 -15.23 -18.54
CA VAL A 335 7.56 -16.55 -18.97
C VAL A 335 6.22 -16.32 -19.65
N PRO A 336 6.05 -16.70 -20.93
CA PRO A 336 4.80 -16.48 -21.63
C PRO A 336 3.64 -17.04 -20.81
N LEU A 337 2.63 -16.23 -20.55
CA LEU A 337 1.46 -16.66 -19.81
C LEU A 337 0.77 -17.81 -20.58
N PRO A 338 0.42 -18.92 -19.92
CA PRO A 338 -0.29 -20.01 -20.58
C PRO A 338 -1.60 -19.52 -21.19
N GLN A 339 -1.80 -19.76 -22.49
CA GLN A 339 -2.96 -19.25 -23.24
C GLN A 339 -4.32 -19.78 -22.75
N LYS A 340 -4.32 -20.90 -22.04
CA LYS A 340 -5.52 -21.51 -21.44
C LYS A 340 -6.03 -20.78 -20.20
N LEU A 341 -5.28 -19.82 -19.66
CA LEU A 341 -5.70 -19.06 -18.49
C LEU A 341 -6.84 -18.09 -18.87
N ARG A 342 -7.83 -18.02 -18.01
CA ARG A 342 -8.95 -17.07 -18.06
C ARG A 342 -8.80 -16.06 -16.95
N VAL A 343 -9.51 -14.93 -17.06
CA VAL A 343 -9.51 -13.90 -16.02
C VAL A 343 -10.74 -14.07 -15.14
N PHE A 344 -10.52 -14.19 -13.84
CA PHE A 344 -11.56 -14.29 -12.82
C PHE A 344 -11.43 -13.16 -11.80
N SER A 345 -12.46 -12.96 -10.98
CA SER A 345 -12.55 -11.88 -9.99
C SER A 345 -12.66 -12.42 -8.58
N ALA A 346 -11.92 -11.81 -7.65
CA ALA A 346 -11.98 -12.06 -6.23
C ALA A 346 -12.21 -10.75 -5.44
N GLN A 347 -13.05 -10.84 -4.41
CA GLN A 347 -13.32 -9.77 -3.45
C GLN A 347 -12.83 -10.24 -2.09
N ILE A 348 -11.67 -9.73 -1.67
CA ILE A 348 -11.00 -10.09 -0.42
C ILE A 348 -11.55 -9.19 0.69
N GLN A 349 -11.93 -9.78 1.83
CA GLN A 349 -12.59 -9.09 2.94
C GLN A 349 -13.90 -8.36 2.57
N SER A 350 -14.68 -8.94 1.67
CA SER A 350 -16.06 -8.50 1.42
C SER A 350 -16.98 -8.83 2.59
N HIS A 351 -18.24 -8.40 2.57
CA HIS A 351 -19.19 -8.63 3.67
C HIS A 351 -19.34 -10.10 4.05
N GLY A 352 -19.30 -10.39 5.35
CA GLY A 352 -19.58 -11.69 5.94
C GLY A 352 -20.76 -11.70 6.91
N THR A 353 -21.60 -10.66 6.84
CA THR A 353 -22.76 -10.44 7.71
C THR A 353 -23.91 -9.84 6.91
N GLY A 354 -25.13 -9.89 7.45
CA GLY A 354 -26.34 -9.45 6.74
C GLY A 354 -26.86 -10.50 5.77
N SER A 355 -27.66 -10.09 4.78
CA SER A 355 -28.32 -10.97 3.82
C SER A 355 -27.32 -11.76 2.94
N PRO A 356 -27.26 -13.10 3.04
CA PRO A 356 -26.48 -13.91 2.11
C PRO A 356 -27.02 -13.82 0.68
N ARG A 357 -28.33 -13.65 0.50
CA ARG A 357 -28.95 -13.49 -0.83
C ARG A 357 -28.49 -12.22 -1.54
N ASP A 358 -28.36 -11.11 -0.82
CA ASP A 358 -27.80 -9.87 -1.38
C ASP A 358 -26.32 -10.07 -1.79
N ALA A 359 -25.54 -10.84 -1.02
CA ALA A 359 -24.16 -11.15 -1.39
C ALA A 359 -24.08 -12.02 -2.65
N VAL A 360 -24.94 -13.04 -2.77
CA VAL A 360 -25.02 -13.89 -3.97
C VAL A 360 -25.48 -13.09 -5.19
N LEU A 361 -26.49 -12.22 -5.04
CA LEU A 361 -26.95 -11.33 -6.10
C LEU A 361 -25.82 -10.40 -6.57
N LEU A 362 -25.09 -9.77 -5.64
CA LEU A 362 -23.94 -8.95 -5.99
C LEU A 362 -22.85 -9.77 -6.67
N ALA A 363 -22.61 -11.01 -6.22
CA ALA A 363 -21.62 -11.86 -6.84
C ALA A 363 -21.97 -12.20 -8.28
N GLN A 364 -23.23 -12.59 -8.54
CA GLN A 364 -23.73 -12.85 -9.87
C GLN A 364 -23.62 -11.63 -10.78
N ARG A 365 -24.18 -10.49 -10.34
CA ARG A 365 -24.30 -9.28 -11.16
C ARG A 365 -22.99 -8.54 -11.37
N LEU A 366 -22.00 -8.76 -10.51
CA LEU A 366 -20.67 -8.16 -10.66
C LEU A 366 -19.62 -9.16 -11.18
N GLY A 367 -19.99 -10.40 -11.52
CA GLY A 367 -19.06 -11.43 -12.01
C GLY A 367 -17.97 -11.80 -10.99
N ILE A 368 -18.35 -11.94 -9.71
CA ILE A 368 -17.46 -12.31 -8.61
C ILE A 368 -17.38 -13.82 -8.53
N HIS A 369 -16.16 -14.34 -8.58
CA HIS A 369 -15.90 -15.77 -8.59
C HIS A 369 -15.42 -16.27 -7.23
N LEU A 370 -14.74 -15.42 -6.46
CA LEU A 370 -14.32 -15.71 -5.10
C LEU A 370 -14.75 -14.58 -4.15
N TRP A 371 -15.54 -14.92 -3.14
CA TRP A 371 -16.00 -13.99 -2.11
C TRP A 371 -15.32 -14.33 -0.78
N GLY A 372 -14.28 -13.59 -0.44
CA GLY A 372 -13.66 -13.65 0.88
C GLY A 372 -14.51 -12.92 1.91
N ALA A 373 -15.28 -13.66 2.70
CA ALA A 373 -16.23 -13.13 3.67
C ALA A 373 -15.53 -12.71 4.98
N LYS A 374 -15.59 -11.41 5.27
CA LYS A 374 -14.95 -10.79 6.41
C LYS A 374 -15.61 -11.14 7.73
N ASN A 375 -14.83 -11.75 8.64
CA ASN A 375 -15.24 -12.09 10.00
C ASN A 375 -16.59 -12.83 10.05
N ALA A 376 -16.88 -13.63 9.01
CA ALA A 376 -18.16 -14.28 8.83
C ALA A 376 -18.33 -15.43 9.82
N LYS A 377 -19.57 -15.67 10.24
CA LYS A 377 -19.89 -16.91 10.95
C LYS A 377 -19.83 -18.09 9.96
N PRO A 378 -19.42 -19.30 10.39
CA PRO A 378 -19.45 -20.48 9.53
C PRO A 378 -20.83 -20.74 8.92
N GLU A 379 -21.91 -20.51 9.67
CA GLU A 379 -23.28 -20.70 9.19
C GLU A 379 -23.68 -19.69 8.11
N TRP A 380 -23.08 -18.48 8.13
CA TRP A 380 -23.31 -17.46 7.11
C TRP A 380 -22.68 -17.88 5.78
N ILE A 381 -21.43 -18.34 5.80
CA ILE A 381 -20.73 -18.84 4.60
C ILE A 381 -21.49 -20.03 4.02
N ALA A 382 -21.90 -20.99 4.86
CA ALA A 382 -22.66 -22.15 4.43
C ALA A 382 -24.04 -21.76 3.83
N ALA A 383 -24.70 -20.74 4.38
CA ALA A 383 -25.95 -20.22 3.82
C ALA A 383 -25.73 -19.55 2.46
N ALA A 384 -24.71 -18.69 2.33
CA ALA A 384 -24.38 -18.01 1.09
C ALA A 384 -24.01 -19.00 -0.03
N GLN A 385 -23.17 -20.00 0.28
CA GLN A 385 -22.78 -21.01 -0.69
C GLN A 385 -23.99 -21.85 -1.15
N ARG A 386 -24.85 -22.29 -0.21
CA ARG A 386 -26.07 -23.04 -0.56
C ARG A 386 -27.00 -22.24 -1.47
N ILE A 387 -27.15 -20.94 -1.24
CA ILE A 387 -27.96 -20.08 -2.11
C ILE A 387 -27.31 -19.97 -3.49
N ALA A 388 -26.00 -19.73 -3.56
CA ALA A 388 -25.28 -19.69 -4.83
C ALA A 388 -25.43 -21.00 -5.63
N ASP A 389 -25.30 -22.15 -4.97
CA ASP A 389 -25.44 -23.47 -5.60
C ASP A 389 -26.88 -23.70 -6.11
N GLN A 390 -27.89 -23.28 -5.34
CA GLN A 390 -29.30 -23.36 -5.72
C GLN A 390 -29.64 -22.48 -6.92
N ASP A 391 -29.07 -21.28 -6.95
CA ASP A 391 -29.32 -20.27 -7.99
C ASP A 391 -28.39 -20.44 -9.21
N GLY A 392 -27.45 -21.40 -9.17
CA GLY A 392 -26.48 -21.65 -10.24
C GLY A 392 -25.46 -20.53 -10.42
N VAL A 393 -25.16 -19.76 -9.37
CA VAL A 393 -24.19 -18.66 -9.40
C VAL A 393 -22.79 -19.21 -9.15
N ALA A 394 -21.89 -19.01 -10.12
CA ALA A 394 -20.50 -19.49 -10.07
C ALA A 394 -19.60 -18.65 -9.14
N VAL A 395 -19.89 -18.67 -7.84
CA VAL A 395 -19.11 -18.02 -6.80
C VAL A 395 -18.76 -19.02 -5.69
N GLN A 396 -17.51 -18.97 -5.23
CA GLN A 396 -17.06 -19.66 -4.03
C GLN A 396 -16.99 -18.67 -2.86
N PHE A 397 -17.67 -18.96 -1.76
CA PHE A 397 -17.54 -18.19 -0.51
C PHE A 397 -16.45 -18.80 0.38
N ALA A 398 -15.57 -17.94 0.90
CA ALA A 398 -14.41 -18.33 1.70
C ALA A 398 -14.25 -17.41 2.92
N VAL A 399 -13.37 -17.78 3.86
CA VAL A 399 -13.05 -16.98 5.04
C VAL A 399 -12.01 -15.91 4.68
N ALA A 400 -12.23 -14.68 5.12
CA ALA A 400 -11.30 -13.56 4.97
C ALA A 400 -11.26 -12.70 6.25
N ASN A 401 -10.67 -13.22 7.33
CA ASN A 401 -10.77 -12.58 8.65
C ASN A 401 -9.69 -11.53 8.86
N GLU A 402 -10.05 -10.45 9.55
CA GLU A 402 -9.08 -9.46 10.04
C GLU A 402 -8.32 -10.01 11.25
N ASP A 403 -7.02 -9.73 11.32
CA ASP A 403 -6.21 -10.11 12.49
C ASP A 403 -6.09 -8.95 13.49
N TYR A 404 -7.18 -8.69 14.23
CA TYR A 404 -7.15 -7.78 15.38
C TYR A 404 -6.65 -8.47 16.65
N GLY A 405 -5.76 -7.78 17.37
CA GLY A 405 -5.31 -8.17 18.71
C GLY A 405 -4.25 -9.27 18.71
N THR A 406 -3.68 -9.62 17.56
CA THR A 406 -2.44 -10.39 17.46
C THR A 406 -1.28 -9.43 17.31
N TRP A 407 -0.32 -9.51 18.22
CA TRP A 407 0.82 -8.61 18.26
C TRP A 407 2.09 -9.33 17.80
N ILE A 408 2.78 -8.73 16.84
CA ILE A 408 4.10 -9.17 16.37
C ILE A 408 5.14 -8.20 16.93
N GLU A 409 6.06 -8.73 17.72
CA GLU A 409 7.23 -8.01 18.21
C GLU A 409 8.44 -8.34 17.32
N VAL A 410 9.08 -7.28 16.81
CA VAL A 410 10.37 -7.36 16.15
C VAL A 410 11.33 -6.47 16.96
N PRO A 411 12.38 -7.05 17.57
CA PRO A 411 13.34 -6.28 18.38
C PRO A 411 13.89 -5.08 17.62
N GLY A 412 13.93 -3.91 18.26
CA GLY A 412 14.38 -2.67 17.61
C GLY A 412 13.30 -1.92 16.82
N GLU A 413 12.31 -2.63 16.28
CA GLU A 413 11.27 -2.07 15.41
C GLU A 413 9.97 -1.76 16.15
N GLY A 414 9.59 -2.57 17.15
CA GLY A 414 8.42 -2.36 18.01
C GLY A 414 7.44 -3.54 18.03
N THR A 415 6.26 -3.32 18.62
CA THR A 415 5.23 -4.35 18.80
C THR A 415 3.94 -3.94 18.11
N TYR A 416 3.69 -4.51 16.92
CA TYR A 416 2.61 -4.08 16.03
C TYR A 416 1.47 -5.10 15.89
N SER A 417 0.26 -4.63 15.66
CA SER A 417 -0.96 -5.44 15.42
C SER A 417 -1.68 -4.96 14.15
N HIS A 418 -2.60 -5.78 13.64
CA HIS A 418 -3.45 -5.44 12.49
C HIS A 418 -2.64 -5.14 11.22
N MET A 419 -1.62 -5.97 10.98
CA MET A 419 -0.79 -5.91 9.77
C MET A 419 -1.15 -6.97 8.73
N SER A 420 -2.03 -7.91 9.08
CA SER A 420 -2.25 -9.13 8.32
C SER A 420 -3.71 -9.55 8.32
N ASP A 421 -4.14 -10.16 7.23
CA ASP A 421 -5.45 -10.76 7.08
C ASP A 421 -5.36 -12.24 6.74
N ILE A 422 -6.26 -13.02 7.33
CA ILE A 422 -6.28 -14.49 7.22
C ILE A 422 -7.27 -14.89 6.13
N MET A 423 -6.75 -15.55 5.10
CA MET A 423 -7.53 -16.12 4.02
C MET A 423 -7.55 -17.64 4.13
N ALA A 424 -8.72 -18.25 4.09
CA ALA A 424 -8.88 -19.70 4.11
C ALA A 424 -10.14 -20.13 3.36
N GLU A 425 -10.11 -21.31 2.73
CA GLU A 425 -11.26 -21.83 1.99
C GLU A 425 -12.50 -22.00 2.89
N ASN A 426 -12.30 -22.42 4.13
CA ASN A 426 -13.36 -22.70 5.09
C ASN A 426 -12.91 -22.40 6.54
N ALA A 427 -13.86 -22.44 7.47
CA ALA A 427 -13.63 -22.08 8.87
C ALA A 427 -12.60 -22.99 9.56
N SER A 428 -12.63 -24.31 9.32
CA SER A 428 -11.69 -25.24 9.95
C SER A 428 -10.24 -24.97 9.52
N ALA A 429 -10.02 -24.51 8.28
CA ALA A 429 -8.72 -24.06 7.82
C ALA A 429 -8.22 -22.77 8.50
N ALA A 430 -9.12 -21.94 9.04
CA ALA A 430 -8.78 -20.69 9.75
C ALA A 430 -8.65 -20.86 11.28
N GLU A 431 -9.32 -21.84 11.89
CA GLU A 431 -9.42 -22.02 13.35
C GLU A 431 -8.07 -22.26 14.05
N GLY A 432 -7.10 -22.90 13.37
CA GLY A 432 -5.76 -23.16 13.91
C GLY A 432 -4.88 -21.93 14.11
N ALA A 433 -5.32 -20.76 13.64
CA ALA A 433 -4.51 -19.55 13.53
C ALA A 433 -5.12 -18.37 14.29
N LEU A 434 -5.64 -18.54 15.53
CA LEU A 434 -6.13 -17.43 16.36
C LEU A 434 -5.58 -17.49 17.80
N THR A 435 -4.61 -16.64 18.10
CA THR A 435 -4.13 -16.32 19.46
C THR A 435 -4.32 -14.84 19.74
N ARG A 436 -5.50 -14.47 20.25
CA ARG A 436 -5.79 -13.08 20.62
C ARG A 436 -5.07 -12.69 21.92
N GLY A 437 -4.53 -11.47 21.97
CA GLY A 437 -3.96 -10.85 23.17
C GLY A 437 -2.52 -11.27 23.52
N LYS A 438 -1.88 -12.12 22.72
CA LYS A 438 -0.46 -12.50 22.93
C LYS A 438 0.45 -11.66 22.03
N VAL A 439 1.59 -11.28 22.60
CA VAL A 439 2.75 -10.80 21.84
C VAL A 439 3.55 -12.02 21.41
N LEU A 440 3.85 -12.12 20.13
CA LEU A 440 4.64 -13.18 19.52
C LEU A 440 5.84 -12.53 18.84
N THR A 441 7.00 -13.17 18.92
CA THR A 441 8.08 -12.83 17.98
C THR A 441 7.67 -13.24 16.57
N TRP A 442 8.33 -12.69 15.54
CA TRP A 442 8.04 -13.08 14.16
C TRP A 442 8.18 -14.59 13.92
N ASP A 443 9.23 -15.24 14.41
CA ASP A 443 9.40 -16.70 14.26
C ASP A 443 8.31 -17.50 15.00
N GLU A 444 7.87 -17.03 16.18
CA GLU A 444 6.75 -17.65 16.88
C GLU A 444 5.43 -17.48 16.13
N TYR A 445 5.19 -16.29 15.55
CA TYR A 445 4.03 -16.02 14.71
C TYR A 445 4.02 -16.96 13.51
N ARG A 446 5.15 -17.10 12.81
CA ARG A 446 5.30 -18.04 11.68
C ARG A 446 4.97 -19.47 12.10
N LYS A 447 5.57 -19.95 13.19
CA LYS A 447 5.38 -21.34 13.66
C LYS A 447 3.96 -21.62 14.16
N LYS A 448 3.38 -20.70 14.93
CA LYS A 448 2.11 -20.90 15.64
C LYS A 448 0.89 -20.49 14.82
N ARG A 449 1.05 -19.65 13.78
CA ARG A 449 -0.06 -19.07 13.00
C ARG A 449 0.07 -19.37 11.51
N LEU A 450 1.16 -18.94 10.89
CA LEU A 450 1.35 -19.07 9.45
C LEU A 450 1.43 -20.55 9.01
N GLN A 451 2.30 -21.35 9.63
CA GLN A 451 2.50 -22.75 9.23
C GLN A 451 1.23 -23.60 9.33
N PRO A 452 0.43 -23.56 10.43
CA PRO A 452 -0.86 -24.25 10.47
C PRO A 452 -1.83 -23.78 9.38
N LEU A 453 -1.91 -22.46 9.14
CA LEU A 453 -2.77 -21.88 8.12
C LEU A 453 -2.38 -22.35 6.71
N GLU A 454 -1.10 -22.28 6.37
CA GLU A 454 -0.58 -22.72 5.07
C GLU A 454 -0.80 -24.21 4.84
N LYS A 455 -0.58 -25.04 5.87
CA LYS A 455 -0.85 -26.49 5.84
C LYS A 455 -2.32 -26.78 5.58
N ALA A 456 -3.22 -25.92 6.03
CA ALA A 456 -4.65 -26.02 5.77
C ALA A 456 -5.08 -25.35 4.46
N GLY A 457 -4.14 -24.94 3.60
CA GLY A 457 -4.45 -24.30 2.32
C GLY A 457 -4.82 -22.80 2.42
N GLY A 458 -4.66 -22.19 3.59
CA GLY A 458 -4.87 -20.75 3.80
C GLY A 458 -3.62 -19.91 3.49
N ARG A 459 -3.79 -18.58 3.46
CA ARG A 459 -2.73 -17.60 3.17
C ARG A 459 -2.87 -16.37 4.06
N LEU A 460 -1.75 -15.72 4.35
CA LEU A 460 -1.75 -14.37 4.93
C LEU A 460 -1.63 -13.34 3.83
N ILE A 461 -2.45 -12.29 3.92
CA ILE A 461 -2.32 -11.09 3.10
C ILE A 461 -1.80 -9.98 3.99
N TRP A 462 -0.76 -9.28 3.56
CA TRP A 462 -0.31 -8.08 4.25
C TRP A 462 -1.33 -6.96 4.02
N GLN A 463 -1.81 -6.34 5.10
CA GLN A 463 -2.89 -5.35 5.04
C GLN A 463 -2.38 -3.92 5.18
N PHE A 464 -1.65 -3.62 6.26
CA PHE A 464 -1.33 -2.26 6.66
C PHE A 464 -0.09 -2.21 7.57
N GLY A 465 0.70 -1.15 7.46
CA GLY A 465 1.80 -0.85 8.39
C GLY A 465 2.56 0.39 7.93
N GLU A 466 2.63 1.41 8.79
CA GLU A 466 3.26 2.70 8.43
C GLU A 466 4.74 2.79 8.82
N ASN A 467 5.28 1.77 9.50
CA ASN A 467 6.71 1.65 9.79
C ASN A 467 7.39 0.88 8.65
N GLU A 468 7.93 1.61 7.68
CA GLU A 468 8.61 1.05 6.50
C GLU A 468 9.72 0.06 6.87
N ASP A 469 10.56 0.37 7.86
CA ASP A 469 11.69 -0.49 8.27
C ASP A 469 11.15 -1.87 8.71
N LEU A 470 10.18 -1.89 9.62
CA LEU A 470 9.49 -3.12 10.03
C LEU A 470 8.84 -3.87 8.86
N VAL A 471 8.06 -3.18 8.03
CA VAL A 471 7.31 -3.82 6.94
C VAL A 471 8.27 -4.46 5.94
N ARG A 472 9.37 -3.77 5.60
CA ARG A 472 10.41 -4.33 4.74
C ARG A 472 11.00 -5.61 5.32
N LEU A 473 11.33 -5.63 6.62
CA LEU A 473 11.84 -6.85 7.25
C LEU A 473 10.85 -8.01 7.09
N LEU A 474 9.56 -7.79 7.35
CA LEU A 474 8.54 -8.83 7.24
C LEU A 474 8.31 -9.31 5.80
N LEU A 475 8.26 -8.40 4.82
CA LEU A 475 8.06 -8.74 3.41
C LEU A 475 9.30 -9.40 2.80
N ASP A 476 10.50 -8.92 3.15
CA ASP A 476 11.76 -9.52 2.69
C ASP A 476 11.94 -10.94 3.23
N ASP A 477 11.59 -11.16 4.50
CA ASP A 477 11.60 -12.51 5.09
C ASP A 477 10.53 -13.42 4.48
N SER A 478 9.41 -12.83 4.05
CA SER A 478 8.36 -13.56 3.32
C SER A 478 8.86 -14.08 1.97
N LEU A 479 9.70 -13.31 1.28
CA LEU A 479 10.36 -13.74 0.05
C LEU A 479 11.40 -14.85 0.29
N ASP A 480 12.14 -14.77 1.40
CA ASP A 480 13.23 -15.71 1.71
C ASP A 480 12.69 -17.05 2.25
N ARG A 481 11.64 -17.04 3.08
CA ARG A 481 11.16 -18.21 3.83
C ARG A 481 9.68 -18.54 3.62
N GLY A 482 8.98 -17.88 2.70
CA GLY A 482 7.51 -17.89 2.64
C GLY A 482 6.92 -16.99 3.73
N GLY A 483 5.65 -16.58 3.66
CA GLY A 483 5.11 -15.57 4.58
C GLY A 483 3.82 -14.96 4.11
N PHE A 484 3.82 -13.63 3.95
CA PHE A 484 2.75 -12.94 3.25
C PHE A 484 2.68 -13.39 1.79
N ALA A 485 1.51 -13.84 1.36
CA ALA A 485 1.26 -14.35 0.01
C ALA A 485 0.87 -13.24 -0.97
N ALA A 486 0.46 -12.08 -0.47
CA ALA A 486 0.13 -10.89 -1.25
C ALA A 486 0.19 -9.63 -0.38
N ILE A 487 0.24 -8.48 -1.04
CA ILE A 487 0.21 -7.14 -0.45
C ILE A 487 -1.10 -6.46 -0.87
N SER A 488 -1.84 -5.95 0.11
CA SER A 488 -3.04 -5.13 -0.13
C SER A 488 -2.65 -3.76 -0.71
N THR A 489 -3.33 -3.35 -1.78
CA THR A 489 -3.19 -2.02 -2.40
C THR A 489 -4.45 -1.19 -2.21
N PHE A 490 -5.45 -1.35 -3.09
CA PHE A 490 -6.71 -0.61 -2.99
C PHE A 490 -7.54 -1.03 -1.79
N HIS A 491 -8.08 -0.04 -1.10
CA HIS A 491 -8.80 -0.22 0.15
C HIS A 491 -9.99 0.76 0.28
N PHE A 492 -10.98 0.44 1.13
CA PHE A 492 -12.20 1.27 1.27
C PHE A 492 -11.89 2.67 1.81
N GLY A 493 -10.97 2.75 2.78
CA GLY A 493 -10.70 3.95 3.54
C GLY A 493 -9.45 4.70 3.06
N ASN A 494 -8.42 3.97 2.65
CA ASN A 494 -7.26 4.53 1.99
C ASN A 494 -7.37 4.14 0.51
N PRO A 495 -7.54 5.07 -0.43
CA PRO A 495 -7.83 4.70 -1.81
C PRO A 495 -6.80 3.76 -2.41
N ASP A 496 -5.52 3.96 -2.08
CA ASP A 496 -4.42 3.12 -2.49
C ASP A 496 -3.28 3.15 -1.46
N PHE A 497 -2.93 2.00 -0.89
CA PHE A 497 -1.79 1.92 0.02
C PHE A 497 -0.46 2.20 -0.67
N THR A 498 -0.32 1.97 -1.98
CA THR A 498 0.96 2.24 -2.66
C THR A 498 1.25 3.73 -2.81
N ASP A 499 0.24 4.59 -2.71
CA ASP A 499 0.44 6.04 -2.66
C ASP A 499 0.93 6.49 -1.28
N THR A 500 0.29 6.00 -0.21
CA THR A 500 0.67 6.38 1.17
C THR A 500 1.92 5.67 1.68
N GLU A 501 2.20 4.47 1.17
CA GLU A 501 3.37 3.63 1.47
C GLU A 501 4.15 3.32 0.17
N PRO A 502 4.80 4.32 -0.44
CA PRO A 502 5.38 4.22 -1.78
C PRO A 502 6.54 3.24 -1.90
N PHE A 503 7.13 2.80 -0.79
CA PHE A 503 8.12 1.72 -0.79
C PHE A 503 7.51 0.38 -1.24
N LEU A 504 6.18 0.20 -1.18
CA LEU A 504 5.53 -1.01 -1.66
C LEU A 504 5.79 -1.26 -3.15
N HIS A 505 5.96 -0.20 -3.97
CA HIS A 505 6.33 -0.33 -5.39
C HIS A 505 7.67 -1.05 -5.61
N LEU A 506 8.52 -1.17 -4.60
CA LEU A 506 9.77 -1.96 -4.67
C LEU A 506 9.48 -3.47 -4.75
N TYR A 507 8.34 -3.93 -4.21
CA TYR A 507 7.92 -5.33 -4.19
C TYR A 507 7.11 -5.73 -5.44
N ARG A 508 6.86 -4.79 -6.36
CA ARG A 508 6.15 -5.07 -7.61
C ARG A 508 6.86 -6.18 -8.38
N GLY A 509 6.10 -7.20 -8.76
CA GLY A 509 6.64 -8.38 -9.47
C GLY A 509 7.29 -9.42 -8.55
N GLN A 510 7.49 -9.11 -7.26
CA GLN A 510 8.08 -10.02 -6.27
C GLN A 510 7.01 -10.63 -5.37
N ILE A 511 6.07 -9.82 -4.89
CA ILE A 511 4.90 -10.25 -4.12
C ILE A 511 3.65 -9.76 -4.86
N PRO A 512 2.62 -10.59 -5.03
CA PRO A 512 1.40 -10.21 -5.73
C PRO A 512 0.64 -9.07 -5.04
N PHE A 513 0.09 -8.17 -5.84
CA PHE A 513 -0.79 -7.10 -5.36
C PHE A 513 -2.25 -7.53 -5.48
N VAL A 514 -3.02 -7.23 -4.43
CA VAL A 514 -4.45 -7.54 -4.33
C VAL A 514 -5.21 -6.34 -3.81
N ALA A 515 -6.48 -6.22 -4.22
CA ALA A 515 -7.39 -5.23 -3.69
C ALA A 515 -8.18 -5.82 -2.51
N LEU A 516 -8.28 -5.06 -1.42
CA LEU A 516 -8.85 -5.52 -0.17
C LEU A 516 -10.02 -4.63 0.25
N GLN A 517 -11.21 -5.22 0.31
CA GLN A 517 -12.46 -4.49 0.53
C GLN A 517 -12.54 -3.90 1.93
N ASP A 518 -12.09 -4.65 2.95
CA ASP A 518 -12.25 -4.32 4.38
C ASP A 518 -13.69 -3.84 4.67
N ALA A 519 -14.63 -4.75 4.45
CA ALA A 519 -16.05 -4.45 4.45
C ALA A 519 -16.58 -3.95 5.82
N HIS A 520 -17.47 -2.95 5.76
CA HIS A 520 -18.08 -2.29 6.92
C HIS A 520 -19.59 -2.08 6.73
N GLY A 521 -20.31 -1.92 7.84
CA GLY A 521 -21.76 -1.75 7.82
C GLY A 521 -22.52 -3.09 7.92
N PRO A 522 -23.85 -3.04 8.06
CA PRO A 522 -24.63 -4.21 8.49
C PRO A 522 -25.06 -5.16 7.35
N GLN A 523 -24.94 -4.75 6.09
CA GLN A 523 -25.46 -5.48 4.93
C GLN A 523 -24.49 -5.36 3.75
N PRO A 524 -24.30 -6.43 2.94
CA PRO A 524 -23.51 -6.37 1.71
C PRO A 524 -24.08 -5.36 0.71
N TRP A 525 -25.41 -5.21 0.68
CA TRP A 525 -26.12 -4.32 -0.24
C TRP A 525 -25.67 -2.86 -0.13
N TRP A 526 -25.41 -2.38 1.09
CA TRP A 526 -25.00 -0.99 1.34
C TRP A 526 -23.50 -0.76 1.13
N PHE A 527 -22.73 -1.78 0.81
CA PHE A 527 -21.30 -1.68 0.48
C PHE A 527 -21.02 -1.78 -1.02
N ALA A 528 -22.08 -1.89 -1.83
CA ALA A 528 -21.97 -2.16 -3.26
C ALA A 528 -21.19 -1.09 -4.04
N ASP A 529 -21.06 0.16 -3.56
CA ASP A 529 -20.15 1.16 -4.14
C ASP A 529 -18.70 0.65 -4.17
N MET A 530 -18.22 0.06 -3.08
CA MET A 530 -16.85 -0.46 -2.97
C MET A 530 -16.70 -1.80 -3.69
N THR A 531 -17.65 -2.72 -3.50
CA THR A 531 -17.66 -4.03 -4.18
C THR A 531 -17.69 -3.88 -5.70
N THR A 532 -18.36 -2.83 -6.20
CA THR A 532 -18.34 -2.44 -7.61
C THR A 532 -17.03 -1.75 -7.96
N GLY A 533 -16.57 -0.78 -7.15
CA GLY A 533 -15.49 0.14 -7.53
C GLY A 533 -14.10 -0.48 -7.67
N PHE A 534 -13.76 -1.53 -6.92
CA PHE A 534 -12.44 -2.17 -7.01
C PHE A 534 -12.47 -3.66 -6.67
N ARG A 535 -11.47 -4.41 -7.12
CA ARG A 535 -11.36 -5.86 -6.92
C ARG A 535 -9.98 -6.42 -7.25
N THR A 536 -9.78 -7.69 -6.95
CA THR A 536 -8.62 -8.46 -7.42
C THR A 536 -9.03 -9.28 -8.63
N LEU A 537 -8.29 -9.17 -9.72
CA LEU A 537 -8.34 -10.11 -10.83
C LEU A 537 -7.29 -11.19 -10.60
N PHE A 538 -7.60 -12.43 -10.98
CA PHE A 538 -6.63 -13.52 -10.95
C PHE A 538 -6.76 -14.38 -12.21
N LEU A 539 -5.62 -14.85 -12.73
CA LEU A 539 -5.62 -15.77 -13.86
C LEU A 539 -5.58 -17.21 -13.38
N ALA A 540 -6.52 -18.01 -13.85
CA ALA A 540 -6.57 -19.45 -13.60
C ALA A 540 -7.25 -20.18 -14.76
N GLU A 541 -7.19 -21.50 -14.78
CA GLU A 541 -7.99 -22.31 -15.71
C GLU A 541 -9.45 -22.34 -15.26
N GLU A 542 -9.67 -22.43 -13.95
CA GLU A 542 -11.00 -22.50 -13.31
C GLU A 542 -11.09 -21.50 -12.14
N PRO A 543 -12.30 -20.96 -11.85
CA PRO A 543 -12.55 -20.00 -10.77
C PRO A 543 -12.60 -20.66 -9.38
N SER A 544 -11.56 -21.38 -8.99
CA SER A 544 -11.51 -22.11 -7.72
C SER A 544 -10.51 -21.52 -6.72
N TRP A 545 -10.65 -21.91 -5.45
CA TRP A 545 -9.67 -21.62 -4.41
C TRP A 545 -8.24 -22.02 -4.83
N ASP A 546 -8.06 -23.24 -5.36
CA ASP A 546 -6.77 -23.71 -5.87
C ASP A 546 -6.25 -22.88 -7.06
N GLY A 547 -7.15 -22.44 -7.94
CA GLY A 547 -6.82 -21.53 -9.04
C GLY A 547 -6.29 -20.19 -8.51
N TRP A 548 -6.94 -19.63 -7.48
CA TRP A 548 -6.51 -18.41 -6.82
C TRP A 548 -5.19 -18.58 -6.06
N LEU A 549 -4.98 -19.70 -5.35
CA LEU A 549 -3.70 -19.99 -4.69
C LEU A 549 -2.54 -20.09 -5.68
N LYS A 550 -2.76 -20.71 -6.85
CA LYS A 550 -1.78 -20.74 -7.93
C LYS A 550 -1.52 -19.34 -8.49
N ALA A 551 -2.57 -18.54 -8.68
CA ALA A 551 -2.41 -17.17 -9.14
C ALA A 551 -1.55 -16.33 -8.19
N LEU A 552 -1.73 -16.46 -6.87
CA LEU A 552 -0.84 -15.85 -5.89
C LEU A 552 0.59 -16.37 -6.01
N GLN A 553 0.78 -17.69 -6.08
CA GLN A 553 2.11 -18.31 -6.18
C GLN A 553 2.90 -17.83 -7.41
N TYR A 554 2.23 -17.70 -8.57
CA TYR A 554 2.86 -17.30 -9.83
C TYR A 554 2.80 -15.80 -10.11
N ASN A 555 2.29 -15.00 -9.17
CA ASN A 555 2.10 -13.56 -9.32
C ASN A 555 1.24 -13.19 -10.54
N TRP A 556 0.14 -13.92 -10.71
CA TRP A 556 -0.87 -13.73 -11.75
C TRP A 556 -2.13 -13.03 -11.22
N THR A 557 -1.96 -12.16 -10.23
CA THR A 557 -3.05 -11.29 -9.74
C THR A 557 -2.84 -9.85 -10.21
N ILE A 558 -3.94 -9.14 -10.37
CA ILE A 558 -3.94 -7.69 -10.63
C ILE A 558 -4.99 -7.06 -9.72
N ALA A 559 -4.59 -6.11 -8.88
CA ALA A 559 -5.55 -5.26 -8.19
C ALA A 559 -6.02 -4.16 -9.16
N VAL A 560 -7.34 -3.94 -9.25
CA VAL A 560 -7.93 -3.00 -10.19
C VAL A 560 -8.96 -2.11 -9.49
N ARG A 561 -8.99 -0.83 -9.84
CA ARG A 561 -9.95 0.15 -9.32
C ARG A 561 -10.46 1.05 -10.45
N ARG A 562 -11.76 1.29 -10.44
CA ARG A 562 -12.46 2.23 -11.30
C ARG A 562 -13.72 2.71 -10.59
N ASP A 563 -13.65 3.92 -10.06
CA ASP A 563 -14.74 4.56 -9.30
C ASP A 563 -14.52 6.08 -9.22
N ALA A 564 -15.35 6.76 -8.44
CA ALA A 564 -15.21 8.20 -8.21
C ALA A 564 -13.88 8.61 -7.53
N ARG A 565 -13.08 7.68 -6.98
CA ARG A 565 -11.74 8.02 -6.43
C ARG A 565 -10.67 8.14 -7.51
N THR A 566 -10.91 7.50 -8.65
CA THR A 566 -10.00 7.43 -9.78
C THR A 566 -10.52 8.27 -10.94
N ASP A 567 -11.47 9.18 -10.69
CA ASP A 567 -12.22 9.91 -11.72
C ASP A 567 -12.80 8.98 -12.81
N ASN A 568 -13.19 7.77 -12.41
CA ASN A 568 -13.62 6.67 -13.27
C ASN A 568 -12.60 6.23 -14.34
N GLN A 569 -11.31 6.51 -14.11
CA GLN A 569 -10.21 5.90 -14.85
C GLN A 569 -9.90 4.52 -14.27
N LEU A 570 -9.51 3.58 -15.14
CA LEU A 570 -9.04 2.27 -14.71
C LEU A 570 -7.59 2.38 -14.22
N ILE A 571 -7.36 2.12 -12.94
CA ILE A 571 -6.03 2.00 -12.35
C ILE A 571 -5.76 0.53 -12.05
N MET A 572 -4.54 0.07 -12.39
CA MET A 572 -4.15 -1.33 -12.27
C MET A 572 -2.79 -1.45 -11.58
N HIS A 573 -2.71 -2.43 -10.69
CA HIS A 573 -1.50 -2.85 -9.99
C HIS A 573 -1.13 -4.25 -10.45
N SER A 574 -0.21 -4.32 -11.41
CA SER A 574 0.17 -5.55 -12.10
C SER A 574 1.64 -5.87 -11.92
N ALA A 575 1.96 -7.15 -11.76
CA ALA A 575 3.33 -7.65 -11.63
C ALA A 575 4.23 -7.33 -12.85
N SER A 576 3.65 -7.23 -14.05
CA SER A 576 4.41 -6.97 -15.28
C SER A 576 3.53 -6.39 -16.39
N GLN A 577 4.15 -5.78 -17.40
CA GLN A 577 3.42 -5.31 -18.58
C GLN A 577 2.71 -6.46 -19.31
N SER A 578 3.38 -7.62 -19.45
CA SER A 578 2.80 -8.79 -20.13
C SER A 578 1.51 -9.30 -19.47
N LEU A 579 1.42 -9.22 -18.14
CA LEU A 579 0.23 -9.59 -17.39
C LEU A 579 -0.89 -8.55 -17.57
N SER A 580 -0.55 -7.25 -17.55
CA SER A 580 -1.50 -6.19 -17.86
C SER A 580 -2.09 -6.34 -19.26
N ASP A 581 -1.23 -6.54 -20.27
CA ASP A 581 -1.64 -6.71 -21.66
C ASP A 581 -2.55 -7.94 -21.82
N TYR A 582 -2.23 -9.04 -21.15
CA TYR A 582 -3.04 -10.27 -21.18
C TYR A 582 -4.46 -10.04 -20.68
N VAL A 583 -4.61 -9.30 -19.57
CA VAL A 583 -5.89 -9.00 -18.94
C VAL A 583 -6.68 -7.97 -19.75
N ILE A 584 -6.02 -6.94 -20.29
CA ILE A 584 -6.65 -5.94 -21.16
C ILE A 584 -7.14 -6.57 -22.47
N GLN A 585 -6.40 -7.50 -23.08
CA GLN A 585 -6.87 -8.22 -24.26
C GLN A 585 -8.12 -9.08 -24.01
N ARG A 586 -8.41 -9.39 -22.74
CA ARG A 586 -9.56 -10.19 -22.29
C ARG A 586 -10.53 -9.35 -21.47
N GLN A 587 -10.56 -8.05 -21.71
CA GLN A 587 -11.34 -7.08 -20.93
C GLN A 587 -12.82 -7.46 -20.79
N GLU A 588 -13.40 -8.09 -21.81
CA GLU A 588 -14.76 -8.65 -21.83
C GLU A 588 -15.05 -9.69 -20.74
N GLN A 589 -14.04 -10.42 -20.25
CA GLN A 589 -14.21 -11.47 -19.25
C GLN A 589 -14.44 -10.94 -17.83
N TRP A 590 -14.06 -9.69 -17.57
CA TRP A 590 -13.97 -9.18 -16.21
C TRP A 590 -14.43 -7.73 -16.05
N SER A 591 -14.71 -7.00 -17.13
CA SER A 591 -15.15 -5.61 -17.02
C SER A 591 -16.58 -5.50 -16.51
N TRP A 592 -16.70 -5.07 -15.27
CA TRP A 592 -17.96 -4.85 -14.56
C TRP A 592 -18.60 -3.47 -14.83
N TRP A 593 -18.04 -2.70 -15.76
CA TRP A 593 -18.40 -1.30 -15.99
C TRP A 593 -18.70 -0.97 -17.45
N LEU A 594 -18.51 -1.92 -18.36
CA LEU A 594 -18.97 -1.77 -19.72
C LEU A 594 -20.50 -2.00 -19.70
N GLU A 595 -21.24 -1.22 -20.49
CA GLU A 595 -22.69 -1.42 -20.64
C GLU A 595 -22.95 -2.87 -21.06
N GLY A 596 -23.61 -3.65 -20.19
CA GLY A 596 -23.71 -5.10 -20.34
C GLY A 596 -24.34 -5.81 -19.13
N GLU A 597 -24.30 -7.14 -19.13
CA GLU A 597 -24.94 -8.00 -18.11
C GLU A 597 -24.33 -7.82 -16.70
N ASN A 598 -23.04 -7.45 -16.63
CA ASN A 598 -22.29 -7.34 -15.38
C ASN A 598 -22.27 -5.91 -14.84
N SER A 599 -23.41 -5.41 -14.37
CA SER A 599 -23.56 -4.10 -13.76
C SER A 599 -24.10 -4.20 -12.34
N ARG A 600 -23.86 -3.15 -11.53
CA ARG A 600 -24.41 -3.08 -10.17
C ARG A 600 -25.94 -3.27 -10.20
N PRO A 601 -26.50 -4.21 -9.43
CA PRO A 601 -27.94 -4.38 -9.34
C PRO A 601 -28.61 -3.14 -8.74
N MET A 602 -29.74 -2.74 -9.32
CA MET A 602 -30.50 -1.57 -8.88
C MET A 602 -31.59 -1.92 -7.86
N SER A 603 -31.85 -3.21 -7.64
CA SER A 603 -32.71 -3.69 -6.56
C SER A 603 -32.36 -5.12 -6.15
N SER A 604 -32.73 -5.49 -4.93
CA SER A 604 -32.70 -6.86 -4.42
C SER A 604 -34.11 -7.24 -3.98
N LEU A 605 -34.66 -8.31 -4.55
CA LEU A 605 -35.98 -8.87 -4.26
C LEU A 605 -35.80 -10.25 -3.64
N VAL A 606 -36.32 -10.45 -2.42
CA VAL A 606 -36.09 -11.66 -1.64
C VAL A 606 -37.37 -12.13 -0.97
N ALA A 607 -37.69 -13.42 -1.13
CA ALA A 607 -38.66 -14.12 -0.27
C ALA A 607 -37.94 -14.63 0.99
N ILE A 608 -38.53 -14.34 2.15
CA ILE A 608 -37.94 -14.55 3.47
C ILE A 608 -38.90 -15.42 4.30
N GLY A 609 -38.42 -16.58 4.72
CA GLY A 609 -39.08 -17.44 5.71
C GLY A 609 -38.56 -17.22 7.14
N PRO A 610 -39.17 -17.88 8.14
CA PRO A 610 -38.76 -17.76 9.54
C PRO A 610 -37.34 -18.30 9.81
N ASP A 611 -36.87 -19.23 8.97
CA ASP A 611 -35.56 -19.87 9.10
C ASP A 611 -34.43 -19.08 8.43
N ASP A 612 -34.74 -18.01 7.69
CA ASP A 612 -33.76 -17.15 7.02
C ASP A 612 -33.13 -16.14 8.01
N THR A 613 -32.56 -16.64 9.10
CA THR A 613 -32.13 -15.84 10.28
C THR A 613 -31.11 -14.72 10.02
N PHE A 614 -30.48 -14.68 8.85
CA PHE A 614 -29.58 -13.60 8.43
C PHE A 614 -30.29 -12.47 7.67
N GLU A 615 -31.49 -12.72 7.17
CA GLU A 615 -32.30 -11.74 6.46
C GLU A 615 -32.95 -10.75 7.43
N THR A 616 -33.16 -9.52 6.97
CA THR A 616 -33.92 -8.53 7.73
C THR A 616 -35.39 -8.62 7.35
N GLY A 617 -36.28 -8.59 8.35
CA GLY A 617 -37.72 -8.66 8.13
C GLY A 617 -38.28 -10.08 8.14
N CYS A 618 -37.58 -11.05 8.74
CA CYS A 618 -38.09 -12.41 8.89
C CYS A 618 -39.43 -12.41 9.63
N PRO A 619 -40.47 -13.03 9.05
CA PRO A 619 -41.75 -13.14 9.72
C PRO A 619 -41.69 -14.23 10.80
N ALA A 620 -42.57 -14.15 11.80
CA ALA A 620 -42.67 -15.21 12.81
C ALA A 620 -43.18 -16.54 12.21
N LYS A 621 -44.01 -16.46 11.15
CA LYS A 621 -44.58 -17.57 10.38
C LYS A 621 -44.85 -17.12 8.95
N GLY A 622 -44.94 -18.05 8.01
CA GLY A 622 -45.25 -17.75 6.61
C GLY A 622 -44.06 -17.16 5.85
N ILE A 623 -44.33 -16.41 4.79
CA ILE A 623 -43.32 -15.79 3.91
C ILE A 623 -43.53 -14.27 3.90
N ALA A 624 -42.42 -13.54 3.95
CA ALA A 624 -42.40 -12.11 3.66
C ALA A 624 -41.57 -11.85 2.40
N ILE A 625 -41.90 -10.80 1.66
CA ILE A 625 -41.20 -10.37 0.46
C ILE A 625 -40.54 -9.04 0.76
N ARG A 626 -39.22 -9.00 0.72
CA ARG A 626 -38.41 -7.79 0.89
C ARG A 626 -37.94 -7.27 -0.45
N VAL A 627 -38.04 -5.96 -0.65
CA VAL A 627 -37.38 -5.24 -1.74
C VAL A 627 -36.41 -4.22 -1.14
N ARG A 628 -35.13 -4.27 -1.53
CA ARG A 628 -34.17 -3.18 -1.32
C ARG A 628 -33.92 -2.46 -2.64
N CYS A 629 -34.00 -1.14 -2.64
CA CYS A 629 -33.58 -0.32 -3.78
C CYS A 629 -32.13 0.14 -3.58
N ALA A 630 -31.43 0.42 -4.68
CA ALA A 630 -30.04 0.84 -4.66
C ALA A 630 -29.89 2.30 -4.22
N TRP A 631 -28.80 2.57 -3.51
CA TRP A 631 -28.40 3.89 -3.01
C TRP A 631 -26.90 4.06 -3.24
N SER A 632 -26.41 5.27 -3.41
CA SER A 632 -24.99 5.56 -3.23
C SER A 632 -24.65 5.48 -1.74
N ASN A 633 -23.40 5.14 -1.44
CA ASN A 633 -22.96 4.83 -0.10
C ASN A 633 -21.66 5.55 0.26
N THR A 634 -21.42 5.69 1.57
CA THR A 634 -20.07 5.99 2.05
C THR A 634 -19.21 4.72 1.97
N GLY A 635 -17.88 4.86 2.06
CA GLY A 635 -16.98 3.70 2.17
C GLY A 635 -17.25 2.82 3.40
N GLN A 636 -18.04 3.28 4.38
CA GLN A 636 -18.44 2.47 5.56
C GLN A 636 -19.81 1.80 5.39
N GLY A 637 -20.36 1.79 4.18
CA GLY A 637 -21.65 1.17 3.89
C GLY A 637 -22.85 1.94 4.46
N LEU A 638 -22.75 3.28 4.56
CA LEU A 638 -23.86 4.12 5.02
C LEU A 638 -24.56 4.79 3.83
N LEU A 639 -25.89 4.85 3.87
CA LEU A 639 -26.73 5.42 2.82
C LEU A 639 -26.45 6.92 2.60
N LYS A 640 -26.33 7.34 1.34
CA LYS A 640 -26.21 8.75 0.93
C LYS A 640 -27.43 9.23 0.16
N GLU A 641 -27.55 8.83 -1.10
CA GLU A 641 -28.62 9.25 -2.02
C GLU A 641 -29.22 8.04 -2.73
N PRO A 642 -30.54 8.00 -2.97
CA PRO A 642 -31.16 6.90 -3.71
C PRO A 642 -30.66 6.89 -5.16
N LEU A 643 -30.43 5.71 -5.70
CA LEU A 643 -30.12 5.47 -7.12
C LEU A 643 -31.32 4.86 -7.85
N SER A 644 -32.20 4.19 -7.11
CA SER A 644 -33.44 3.64 -7.63
C SER A 644 -34.58 3.74 -6.63
N LYS A 645 -35.81 3.51 -7.09
CA LYS A 645 -37.02 3.55 -6.27
C LYS A 645 -38.02 2.48 -6.70
N LEU A 646 -38.65 1.81 -5.73
CA LEU A 646 -39.75 0.89 -5.98
C LEU A 646 -40.99 1.63 -6.48
N LEU A 647 -41.56 1.17 -7.60
CA LEU A 647 -42.82 1.67 -8.15
C LEU A 647 -43.99 0.80 -7.73
N SER A 648 -43.85 -0.53 -7.83
CA SER A 648 -44.86 -1.49 -7.41
C SER A 648 -44.24 -2.86 -7.13
N LEU A 649 -44.83 -3.59 -6.20
CA LEU A 649 -44.60 -5.02 -6.00
C LEU A 649 -45.86 -5.78 -6.42
N THR A 650 -45.70 -6.86 -7.17
CA THR A 650 -46.78 -7.79 -7.48
C THR A 650 -46.46 -9.20 -6.98
N VAL A 651 -47.49 -9.96 -6.61
CA VAL A 651 -47.43 -11.39 -6.31
C VAL A 651 -48.51 -12.08 -7.12
N ASP A 652 -48.12 -13.08 -7.91
CA ASP A 652 -48.98 -13.80 -8.85
C ASP A 652 -49.79 -12.85 -9.77
N GLY A 653 -49.13 -11.78 -10.21
CA GLY A 653 -49.69 -10.74 -11.08
C GLY A 653 -50.58 -9.71 -10.38
N GLN A 654 -50.81 -9.81 -9.07
CA GLN A 654 -51.60 -8.85 -8.30
C GLN A 654 -50.70 -7.86 -7.56
N VAL A 655 -51.00 -6.55 -7.67
CA VAL A 655 -50.28 -5.52 -6.91
C VAL A 655 -50.56 -5.67 -5.42
N VAL A 656 -49.50 -5.75 -4.61
CA VAL A 656 -49.57 -5.90 -3.16
C VAL A 656 -49.06 -4.65 -2.44
N PRO A 657 -49.62 -4.30 -1.27
CA PRO A 657 -49.14 -3.16 -0.50
C PRO A 657 -47.81 -3.47 0.20
N THR A 658 -46.81 -2.59 0.06
CA THR A 658 -45.57 -2.68 0.83
C THR A 658 -45.56 -1.67 1.97
N ARG A 659 -44.81 -1.99 3.02
CA ARG A 659 -44.44 -1.05 4.09
C ARG A 659 -42.95 -0.77 4.00
N GLU A 660 -42.58 0.49 3.82
CA GLU A 660 -41.18 0.91 3.92
C GLU A 660 -40.75 0.85 5.40
N ILE A 661 -39.68 0.09 5.66
CA ILE A 661 -39.04 -0.05 6.95
C ILE A 661 -37.69 0.64 6.87
N ARG A 662 -37.44 1.50 7.87
CA ARG A 662 -36.16 2.19 8.02
C ARG A 662 -35.56 1.86 9.36
N SER A 663 -34.25 1.63 9.38
CA SER A 663 -33.49 1.49 10.61
C SER A 663 -32.33 2.49 10.65
N GLN A 664 -32.01 2.91 11.88
CA GLN A 664 -30.88 3.78 12.17
C GLN A 664 -29.89 3.08 13.09
N SER A 665 -28.62 3.37 12.86
CA SER A 665 -27.56 3.09 13.82
C SER A 665 -27.76 3.87 15.12
N LYS A 666 -27.05 3.47 16.19
CA LYS A 666 -27.04 4.16 17.48
C LYS A 666 -26.68 5.66 17.39
N ASN A 667 -26.00 6.06 16.31
CA ASN A 667 -25.56 7.43 16.08
C ASN A 667 -26.53 8.20 15.16
N GLY A 668 -27.76 7.72 14.96
CA GLY A 668 -28.81 8.37 14.18
C GLY A 668 -28.63 8.29 12.65
N LYS A 669 -27.57 7.64 12.15
CA LYS A 669 -27.36 7.45 10.71
C LYS A 669 -28.16 6.25 10.20
N TRP A 670 -28.86 6.41 9.08
CA TRP A 670 -29.58 5.32 8.41
C TRP A 670 -28.63 4.18 8.06
N ASN A 671 -29.01 2.95 8.41
CA ASN A 671 -28.21 1.75 8.16
C ASN A 671 -28.97 0.63 7.44
N ASP A 672 -30.30 0.73 7.29
CA ASP A 672 -31.07 -0.09 6.34
C ASP A 672 -32.38 0.62 5.95
N ILE A 673 -32.76 0.50 4.68
CA ILE A 673 -34.06 0.94 4.14
C ILE A 673 -34.54 -0.16 3.18
N HIS A 674 -35.74 -0.69 3.40
CA HIS A 674 -36.34 -1.70 2.54
C HIS A 674 -37.86 -1.66 2.59
N ASP A 675 -38.51 -2.09 1.52
CA ASP A 675 -39.94 -2.37 1.47
C ASP A 675 -40.21 -3.81 1.89
N LEU A 676 -41.25 -4.02 2.69
CA LEU A 676 -41.66 -5.35 3.14
C LEU A 676 -43.15 -5.58 2.88
N TYR A 677 -43.49 -6.76 2.34
CA TYR A 677 -44.84 -7.28 2.25
C TYR A 677 -44.91 -8.65 2.95
N GLU A 678 -45.78 -8.80 3.94
CA GLU A 678 -46.03 -10.08 4.61
C GLU A 678 -47.18 -10.79 3.90
N MET A 679 -46.95 -12.01 3.40
CA MET A 679 -47.99 -12.76 2.71
C MET A 679 -49.05 -13.26 3.71
N PRO A 680 -50.33 -13.36 3.29
CA PRO A 680 -51.38 -13.94 4.13
C PRO A 680 -51.03 -15.37 4.58
N GLU A 681 -51.36 -15.71 5.83
CA GLU A 681 -51.14 -17.06 6.34
C GLU A 681 -51.96 -18.10 5.56
N GLY A 682 -51.39 -19.28 5.33
CA GLY A 682 -52.08 -20.43 4.73
C GLY A 682 -52.06 -20.50 3.21
N VAL A 683 -51.47 -19.50 2.53
CA VAL A 683 -51.22 -19.56 1.08
C VAL A 683 -50.06 -20.54 0.83
N ARG A 684 -50.37 -21.67 0.19
CA ARG A 684 -49.41 -22.74 -0.16
C ARG A 684 -49.34 -22.89 -1.67
N GLY A 685 -48.15 -23.14 -2.19
CA GLY A 685 -47.91 -23.34 -3.61
C GLY A 685 -46.60 -22.70 -4.04
N GLN A 686 -46.30 -22.77 -5.34
CA GLN A 686 -45.27 -21.94 -5.93
C GLN A 686 -45.87 -20.57 -6.23
N HIS A 687 -45.14 -19.52 -5.89
CA HIS A 687 -45.54 -18.14 -6.12
C HIS A 687 -44.49 -17.42 -6.96
N GLN A 688 -44.91 -16.36 -7.64
CA GLN A 688 -44.01 -15.44 -8.34
C GLN A 688 -44.21 -14.02 -7.83
N ALA A 689 -43.13 -13.35 -7.48
CA ALA A 689 -43.14 -11.93 -7.14
C ALA A 689 -42.35 -11.13 -8.15
N GLU A 690 -42.83 -9.93 -8.47
CA GLU A 690 -42.17 -8.98 -9.38
C GLU A 690 -42.14 -7.58 -8.78
N ALA A 691 -40.93 -7.04 -8.66
CA ALA A 691 -40.68 -5.66 -8.25
C ALA A 691 -40.37 -4.80 -9.47
N ARG A 692 -41.21 -3.79 -9.72
CA ARG A 692 -40.95 -2.77 -10.75
C ARG A 692 -40.20 -1.61 -10.11
N VAL A 693 -39.02 -1.31 -10.61
CA VAL A 693 -38.09 -0.34 -10.01
C VAL A 693 -37.69 0.71 -11.05
N HIS A 694 -37.67 1.97 -10.63
CA HIS A 694 -37.25 3.11 -11.44
C HIS A 694 -35.80 3.46 -11.13
N VAL A 695 -34.95 3.50 -12.16
CA VAL A 695 -33.55 3.95 -12.06
C VAL A 695 -33.51 5.47 -12.24
N LEU A 696 -33.05 6.19 -11.22
CA LEU A 696 -33.23 7.64 -11.14
C LEU A 696 -32.33 8.43 -12.10
N SER A 697 -31.14 7.91 -12.42
CA SER A 697 -30.19 8.58 -13.31
C SER A 697 -30.56 8.47 -14.79
N THR A 698 -31.11 7.33 -15.21
CA THR A 698 -31.44 7.06 -16.63
C THR A 698 -32.93 7.25 -16.93
N GLY A 699 -33.78 7.24 -15.91
CA GLY A 699 -35.23 7.21 -16.06
C GLY A 699 -35.80 5.85 -16.44
N GLU A 700 -34.94 4.82 -16.59
CA GLU A 700 -35.33 3.47 -16.98
C GLU A 700 -36.22 2.81 -15.91
N GLN A 701 -37.10 1.88 -16.34
CA GLN A 701 -37.83 1.01 -15.45
C GLN A 701 -37.37 -0.43 -15.65
N ILE A 702 -36.91 -1.06 -14.58
CA ILE A 702 -36.51 -2.45 -14.55
C ILE A 702 -37.55 -3.28 -13.80
N ILE A 703 -37.61 -4.58 -14.12
CA ILE A 703 -38.46 -5.54 -13.42
C ILE A 703 -37.54 -6.65 -12.91
N GLU A 704 -37.53 -6.83 -11.59
CA GLU A 704 -36.86 -7.96 -10.94
C GLU A 704 -37.93 -8.97 -10.50
N SER A 705 -37.69 -10.26 -10.74
CA SER A 705 -38.67 -11.31 -10.45
C SER A 705 -38.04 -12.50 -9.73
N ILE A 706 -38.77 -13.07 -8.77
CA ILE A 706 -38.38 -14.30 -8.08
C ILE A 706 -39.53 -15.30 -8.08
N ARG A 707 -39.19 -16.60 -8.03
CA ARG A 707 -40.11 -17.69 -7.73
C ARG A 707 -39.74 -18.30 -6.39
N PHE A 708 -40.73 -18.62 -5.57
CA PHE A 708 -40.52 -19.15 -4.22
C PHE A 708 -41.65 -20.08 -3.76
#